data_AF-A0A480AYU4-F1
#
_entry.id   AF-A0A480AYU4-F1
#
_cell.length_a   1.000
_cell.length_b   1.000
_cell.length_c   1.000
_cell.angle_alpha   90.00
_cell.angle_beta   90.00
_cell.angle_gamma   90.00
#
_symmetry.space_group_name_H-M   'P 1'
#
loop_
_entity.id
_entity.type
_entity.pdbx_description
1 polymer ?
#
loop_
_entity_poly.entity_id
_entity_poly.type
_entity_poly.pdbx_seq_one_letter_code
_entity_poly.pdbx_strand_id
1 'polypeptide(L)'
;MRKKVNLAVIAALIITGASADVMVSATTVESHTDGKSIGLNLWGENKHYADDLTVNVSGLGVNGNKYHNNVTGIYALDGSQVAIDKNVNITVVNPAPAESGEKRRPDLAHYYMSGIYAGYGGVTNDGNNDDTRITVQGNAKVDAIGVGLQANKDGYIRILGGADVETHPLTTSDTYSALSEEGFVYVNTGMDGLKPGAKDVNMYGNIGFINKNYGIDINPHKHGSFISLGLTTPNSKLVGGVLNEFDESNNNPYHGGLRLYLQNGATWRNEWLGAERVYPTQGRPDSANYLYTGSKVEHLVGGTNKGSLGIIQPVDVRPITVNNYAGHTAIDYLKGSPAAEYGKGEVVINHADPGSSVTLRSSVEALKEQANAEIPGLAENQFAKKLVYTGYTKGEKNLDVNLKLDTGVISPTLNAKLSADDFDKDGRAMVSDKTTLTTSESDIVSGAKSALASSVMQMRADTNDLQRRLGDVRMNSDNQGIWGKYIGGKSKITDSAYVNQTYNMAQLGYDTKRGNWIVGGAFLYGTSNSDYALGSGSGKTAGLAVYGSKQFNDGRYLDIIAKGNRLKNDFAVRNHMGTTLSGDYRNTGTSLSFEYGKRIKRENGLYIDPSAELIFSRLSGESFDARTNTGSTVRINSDAVNSAIGRLGIGIGKEAKNSNVFLKAALAHEFSGKMKATYSMSGEPTTNSVVDLKDTWLDLELGGSWSFRPNTYLYGTFTKNFGSTVDTSYRVDAGIRHSF
;
A
#
# COMPACT_ATOMS: atom_id res chain seq x y z
N MET A 1 -27.31 3.24 -64.16
CA MET A 1 -26.70 2.00 -63.62
C MET A 1 -26.02 2.32 -62.29
N ARG A 2 -26.38 1.53 -61.27
CA ARG A 2 -25.96 1.62 -59.85
C ARG A 2 -24.45 1.47 -59.65
N LYS A 3 -23.85 2.24 -58.73
CA LYS A 3 -22.72 1.78 -57.91
C LYS A 3 -23.11 1.92 -56.44
N LYS A 4 -23.30 0.76 -55.80
CA LYS A 4 -23.55 0.61 -54.37
C LYS A 4 -22.21 0.66 -53.64
N VAL A 5 -22.20 1.46 -52.58
CA VAL A 5 -21.29 1.33 -51.43
C VAL A 5 -21.64 0.05 -50.68
N ASN A 6 -20.62 -0.69 -50.21
CA ASN A 6 -20.74 -1.54 -49.03
C ASN A 6 -19.46 -1.37 -48.20
N LEU A 7 -19.58 -0.56 -47.15
CA LEU A 7 -18.67 -0.47 -46.03
C LEU A 7 -19.16 -1.48 -44.99
N ALA A 8 -18.49 -2.62 -44.85
CA ALA A 8 -18.61 -3.49 -43.67
C ALA A 8 -17.43 -4.47 -43.64
N VAL A 9 -16.92 -4.68 -42.42
CA VAL A 9 -15.88 -5.65 -42.03
C VAL A 9 -14.43 -5.20 -42.26
N ILE A 10 -13.96 -4.29 -41.39
CA ILE A 10 -12.57 -4.32 -40.92
C ILE A 10 -12.63 -4.52 -39.41
N ALA A 11 -12.78 -5.78 -39.03
CA ALA A 11 -12.29 -6.33 -37.78
C ALA A 11 -11.56 -7.62 -38.19
N ALA A 12 -10.35 -7.81 -37.66
CA ALA A 12 -9.40 -8.91 -37.90
C ALA A 12 -8.41 -8.74 -39.07
N LEU A 13 -7.35 -7.97 -38.82
CA LEU A 13 -5.96 -8.24 -39.24
C LEU A 13 -5.07 -7.43 -38.26
N ILE A 14 -4.74 -7.94 -37.08
CA ILE A 14 -3.47 -8.64 -36.79
C ILE A 14 -2.35 -8.05 -37.64
N ILE A 15 -1.69 -7.00 -37.14
CA ILE A 15 -0.38 -7.09 -36.47
C ILE A 15 0.62 -7.88 -37.33
N THR A 16 1.26 -7.16 -38.25
CA THR A 16 2.70 -7.35 -38.54
C THR A 16 3.29 -5.95 -38.74
N GLY A 17 3.11 -5.09 -37.74
CA GLY A 17 4.07 -4.02 -37.52
C GLY A 17 5.29 -4.70 -36.93
N ALA A 18 6.31 -4.92 -37.75
CA ALA A 18 7.63 -5.29 -37.28
C ALA A 18 8.08 -4.15 -36.34
N SER A 19 7.90 -4.36 -35.05
CA SER A 19 8.69 -3.68 -34.04
C SER A 19 10.13 -4.00 -34.40
N ALA A 20 10.94 -2.98 -34.68
CA ALA A 20 12.36 -3.13 -34.51
C ALA A 20 12.54 -3.45 -33.02
N ASP A 21 12.70 -4.73 -32.69
CA ASP A 21 13.21 -5.13 -31.40
C ASP A 21 14.57 -4.45 -31.29
N VAL A 22 14.61 -3.34 -30.54
CA VAL A 22 15.86 -2.87 -29.97
C VAL A 22 16.30 -4.03 -29.10
N MET A 23 17.28 -4.81 -29.58
CA MET A 23 17.98 -5.75 -28.73
C MET A 23 18.43 -4.96 -27.50
N VAL A 24 17.80 -5.21 -26.37
CA VAL A 24 18.27 -4.69 -25.09
C VAL A 24 19.66 -5.28 -24.92
N SER A 25 20.69 -4.45 -25.00
CA SER A 25 22.08 -4.84 -24.82
C SER A 25 22.33 -5.15 -23.34
N ALA A 26 21.68 -6.17 -22.79
CA ALA A 26 21.96 -6.63 -21.43
C ALA A 26 23.31 -7.36 -21.41
N THR A 27 24.18 -7.00 -20.47
CA THR A 27 25.42 -7.74 -20.24
C THR A 27 25.12 -8.91 -19.32
N THR A 28 25.42 -10.14 -19.77
CA THR A 28 25.28 -11.34 -18.94
C THR A 28 26.65 -11.95 -18.67
N VAL A 29 26.93 -12.24 -17.40
CA VAL A 29 28.15 -12.87 -16.91
C VAL A 29 27.77 -14.19 -16.25
N GLU A 30 28.38 -15.28 -16.69
CA GLU A 30 28.12 -16.64 -16.19
C GLU A 30 29.43 -17.23 -15.65
N SER A 31 29.41 -17.80 -14.45
CA SER A 31 30.55 -18.54 -13.88
C SER A 31 30.06 -19.78 -13.13
N HIS A 32 30.36 -20.97 -13.65
CA HIS A 32 29.93 -22.23 -13.07
C HIS A 32 31.12 -23.17 -12.89
N THR A 33 31.42 -23.52 -11.64
CA THR A 33 32.53 -24.42 -11.31
C THR A 33 32.10 -25.43 -10.24
N ASP A 34 32.90 -26.46 -10.03
CA ASP A 34 32.76 -27.41 -8.92
C ASP A 34 33.52 -26.96 -7.66
N GLY A 35 33.91 -25.68 -7.56
CA GLY A 35 34.70 -25.14 -6.46
C GLY A 35 34.56 -23.63 -6.33
N LYS A 36 35.70 -22.91 -6.30
CA LYS A 36 35.71 -21.44 -6.29
C LYS A 36 35.11 -20.91 -7.59
N SER A 37 34.11 -20.03 -7.49
CA SER A 37 33.43 -19.42 -8.64
C SER A 37 33.21 -17.94 -8.40
N ILE A 38 33.65 -17.08 -9.32
CA ILE A 38 33.45 -15.63 -9.22
C ILE A 38 32.97 -15.13 -10.58
N GLY A 39 31.83 -14.42 -10.61
CA GLY A 39 31.28 -13.86 -11.84
C GLY A 39 32.12 -12.70 -12.36
N LEU A 40 32.11 -11.57 -11.65
CA LEU A 40 32.99 -10.43 -11.92
C LEU A 40 34.07 -10.36 -10.85
N ASN A 41 35.33 -10.57 -11.23
CA ASN A 41 36.49 -10.46 -10.34
C ASN A 41 37.33 -9.24 -10.75
N LEU A 42 37.24 -8.15 -10.00
CA LEU A 42 37.79 -6.83 -10.36
C LEU A 42 38.82 -6.38 -9.33
N TRP A 43 39.98 -5.92 -9.81
CA TRP A 43 41.11 -5.49 -8.98
C TRP A 43 41.70 -4.17 -9.53
N GLY A 44 41.44 -3.05 -8.85
CA GLY A 44 41.87 -1.71 -9.31
C GLY A 44 41.27 -1.28 -10.64
N GLU A 45 40.11 -1.82 -11.03
CA GLU A 45 39.52 -1.59 -12.34
C GLU A 45 38.40 -0.54 -12.31
N ASN A 46 38.33 0.29 -13.36
CA ASN A 46 37.18 1.16 -13.64
C ASN A 46 36.26 0.47 -14.66
N LYS A 47 35.06 0.06 -14.25
CA LYS A 47 34.04 -0.56 -15.10
C LYS A 47 32.76 0.26 -15.14
N HIS A 48 32.23 0.44 -16.34
CA HIS A 48 30.95 1.10 -16.57
C HIS A 48 30.06 0.22 -17.45
N TYR A 49 28.86 -0.08 -16.94
CA TYR A 49 27.81 -0.81 -17.65
C TYR A 49 26.63 0.14 -17.90
N ALA A 50 26.46 0.55 -19.16
CA ALA A 50 25.40 1.48 -19.57
C ALA A 50 23.99 0.84 -19.63
N ASP A 51 23.93 -0.49 -19.61
CA ASP A 51 22.72 -1.30 -19.71
C ASP A 51 22.54 -2.22 -18.50
N ASP A 52 21.49 -3.05 -18.51
CA ASP A 52 21.25 -4.04 -17.45
C ASP A 52 22.42 -5.03 -17.35
N LEU A 53 22.80 -5.39 -16.12
CA LEU A 53 23.83 -6.38 -15.83
C LEU A 53 23.22 -7.59 -15.12
N THR A 54 23.40 -8.78 -15.69
CA THR A 54 23.04 -10.06 -15.07
C THR A 54 24.31 -10.84 -14.73
N VAL A 55 24.44 -11.30 -13.49
CA VAL A 55 25.59 -12.10 -13.04
C VAL A 55 25.08 -13.39 -12.37
N ASN A 56 25.32 -14.51 -13.01
CA ASN A 56 24.89 -15.83 -12.57
C ASN A 56 26.11 -16.67 -12.21
N VAL A 57 26.16 -17.14 -10.97
CA VAL A 57 27.31 -17.84 -10.43
C VAL A 57 26.85 -19.13 -9.77
N SER A 58 27.54 -20.23 -10.04
CA SER A 58 27.46 -21.45 -9.23
C SER A 58 28.84 -22.00 -8.89
N GLY A 59 28.97 -22.50 -7.67
CA GLY A 59 30.22 -23.02 -7.12
C GLY A 59 29.98 -23.78 -5.83
N LEU A 60 31.05 -24.30 -5.22
CA LEU A 60 31.01 -24.97 -3.92
C LEU A 60 31.93 -24.22 -2.95
N GLY A 61 31.37 -23.67 -1.87
CA GLY A 61 32.13 -23.09 -0.77
C GLY A 61 32.98 -24.14 -0.03
N VAL A 62 32.43 -25.35 0.08
CA VAL A 62 33.10 -26.55 0.58
C VAL A 62 33.22 -27.58 -0.54
N ASN A 63 34.44 -27.92 -0.94
CA ASN A 63 34.71 -29.01 -1.86
C ASN A 63 35.79 -29.95 -1.27
N GLY A 64 35.36 -31.15 -0.88
CA GLY A 64 36.22 -32.12 -0.19
C GLY A 64 36.78 -31.56 1.11
N ASN A 65 38.11 -31.48 1.22
CA ASN A 65 38.79 -30.96 2.41
C ASN A 65 39.02 -29.44 2.38
N LYS A 66 38.55 -28.73 1.35
CA LYS A 66 38.73 -27.28 1.20
C LYS A 66 37.43 -26.55 1.55
N TYR A 67 37.46 -25.74 2.60
CA TYR A 67 36.25 -25.12 3.20
C TYR A 67 36.04 -23.63 2.90
N HIS A 68 36.94 -23.00 2.15
CA HIS A 68 37.04 -21.54 1.96
C HIS A 68 36.98 -21.10 0.49
N ASN A 69 36.36 -21.91 -0.37
CA ASN A 69 36.23 -21.51 -1.78
C ASN A 69 35.28 -20.33 -1.89
N ASN A 70 35.73 -19.27 -2.54
CA ASN A 70 34.90 -18.10 -2.74
C ASN A 70 33.85 -18.38 -3.82
N VAL A 71 32.57 -18.14 -3.51
CA VAL A 71 31.45 -18.22 -4.45
C VAL A 71 30.75 -16.85 -4.45
N THR A 72 31.08 -16.00 -5.43
CA THR A 72 30.68 -14.59 -5.43
C THR A 72 30.15 -14.11 -6.77
N GLY A 73 29.09 -13.31 -6.77
CA GLY A 73 28.59 -12.61 -7.95
C GLY A 73 29.58 -11.54 -8.45
N ILE A 74 29.55 -10.36 -7.83
CA ILE A 74 30.47 -9.26 -8.10
C ILE A 74 31.47 -9.16 -6.94
N TYR A 75 32.74 -9.33 -7.24
CA TYR A 75 33.86 -9.25 -6.32
C TYR A 75 34.78 -8.12 -6.74
N ALA A 76 34.53 -6.91 -6.21
CA ALA A 76 35.33 -5.73 -6.49
C ALA A 76 36.29 -5.46 -5.34
N LEU A 77 37.57 -5.28 -5.68
CA LEU A 77 38.66 -5.08 -4.75
C LEU A 77 39.56 -3.93 -5.18
N ASP A 78 40.39 -3.48 -4.27
CA ASP A 78 41.60 -2.72 -4.57
C ASP A 78 41.37 -1.40 -5.30
N GLY A 79 40.38 -0.63 -4.86
CA GLY A 79 40.02 0.67 -5.45
C GLY A 79 39.24 0.57 -6.76
N SER A 80 38.71 -0.60 -7.10
CA SER A 80 37.83 -0.76 -8.26
C SER A 80 36.62 0.19 -8.19
N GLN A 81 36.30 0.84 -9.31
CA GLN A 81 35.11 1.69 -9.48
C GLN A 81 34.15 1.02 -10.46
N VAL A 82 32.98 0.61 -9.99
CA VAL A 82 31.95 -0.04 -10.80
C VAL A 82 30.70 0.83 -10.86
N ALA A 83 30.33 1.28 -12.05
CA ALA A 83 29.11 2.03 -12.32
C ALA A 83 28.16 1.21 -13.19
N ILE A 84 26.90 1.07 -12.77
CA ILE A 84 25.83 0.38 -13.50
C ILE A 84 24.67 1.36 -13.65
N ASP A 85 24.36 1.76 -14.88
CA ASP A 85 23.36 2.82 -15.15
C ASP A 85 21.91 2.31 -15.10
N LYS A 86 21.70 1.01 -15.26
CA LYS A 86 20.38 0.37 -15.20
C LYS A 86 20.32 -0.66 -14.07
N ASN A 87 19.64 -1.78 -14.29
CA ASN A 87 19.39 -2.76 -13.23
C ASN A 87 20.53 -3.76 -13.13
N VAL A 88 20.71 -4.32 -11.94
CA VAL A 88 21.59 -5.46 -11.70
C VAL A 88 20.77 -6.66 -11.20
N ASN A 89 20.97 -7.83 -11.80
CA ASN A 89 20.39 -9.10 -11.38
C ASN A 89 21.51 -10.07 -11.03
N ILE A 90 21.51 -10.62 -9.83
CA ILE A 90 22.55 -11.52 -9.35
C ILE A 90 21.91 -12.78 -8.79
N THR A 91 22.41 -13.93 -9.22
CA THR A 91 22.08 -15.22 -8.64
C THR A 91 23.37 -15.96 -8.28
N VAL A 92 23.53 -16.32 -7.01
CA VAL A 92 24.69 -17.07 -6.51
C VAL A 92 24.22 -18.38 -5.89
N VAL A 93 24.44 -19.49 -6.60
CA VAL A 93 24.07 -20.85 -6.18
C VAL A 93 25.28 -21.54 -5.55
N ASN A 94 25.15 -21.89 -4.27
CA ASN A 94 26.18 -22.58 -3.51
C ASN A 94 25.58 -23.74 -2.71
N PRO A 95 25.45 -24.96 -3.27
CA PRO A 95 24.81 -26.09 -2.60
C PRO A 95 25.66 -26.68 -1.46
N ALA A 96 26.93 -26.28 -1.33
CA ALA A 96 27.78 -26.61 -0.18
C ALA A 96 28.43 -25.33 0.37
N PRO A 97 27.66 -24.50 1.12
CA PRO A 97 28.11 -23.20 1.62
C PRO A 97 29.36 -23.31 2.49
N ALA A 98 30.22 -22.30 2.45
CA ALA A 98 31.37 -22.22 3.33
C ALA A 98 30.92 -22.17 4.81
N GLU A 99 31.42 -23.09 5.63
CA GLU A 99 31.16 -23.13 7.08
C GLU A 99 32.36 -22.59 7.89
N SER A 100 33.50 -22.36 7.23
CA SER A 100 34.73 -21.87 7.85
C SER A 100 35.74 -21.34 6.82
N GLY A 101 36.78 -20.62 7.26
CA GLY A 101 37.93 -20.27 6.43
C GLY A 101 38.91 -21.42 6.17
N GLU A 102 40.15 -21.10 5.78
CA GLU A 102 41.23 -22.08 5.55
C GLU A 102 41.53 -22.96 6.79
N LYS A 103 41.18 -22.46 7.97
CA LYS A 103 41.12 -23.18 9.25
C LYS A 103 39.70 -23.06 9.80
N ARG A 104 39.28 -23.96 10.72
CA ARG A 104 37.94 -23.93 11.36
C ARG A 104 37.67 -22.58 12.06
N ARG A 105 37.11 -21.64 11.30
CA ARG A 105 36.78 -20.26 11.65
C ARG A 105 35.39 -19.90 11.10
N PRO A 106 34.31 -20.41 11.72
CA PRO A 106 32.95 -20.09 11.27
C PRO A 106 32.63 -18.60 11.36
N ASP A 107 33.31 -17.89 12.26
CA ASP A 107 33.29 -16.43 12.40
C ASP A 107 33.72 -15.65 11.14
N LEU A 108 34.38 -16.33 10.18
CA LEU A 108 34.88 -15.76 8.92
C LEU A 108 34.13 -16.30 7.69
N ALA A 109 33.12 -17.14 7.85
CA ALA A 109 32.44 -17.82 6.74
C ALA A 109 31.79 -16.85 5.75
N HIS A 110 31.23 -15.74 6.25
CA HIS A 110 30.59 -14.70 5.44
C HIS A 110 31.51 -14.06 4.39
N TYR A 111 32.84 -14.17 4.50
CA TYR A 111 33.78 -13.62 3.51
C TYR A 111 33.84 -14.40 2.19
N TYR A 112 33.37 -15.64 2.18
CA TYR A 112 33.56 -16.54 1.03
C TYR A 112 32.30 -16.67 0.17
N MET A 113 31.25 -15.93 0.48
CA MET A 113 29.95 -16.08 -0.17
C MET A 113 29.22 -14.74 -0.19
N SER A 114 29.15 -14.12 -1.38
CA SER A 114 28.49 -12.82 -1.51
C SER A 114 27.79 -12.64 -2.85
N GLY A 115 26.69 -11.90 -2.88
CA GLY A 115 26.08 -11.39 -4.11
C GLY A 115 26.94 -10.28 -4.71
N ILE A 116 27.02 -9.16 -3.99
CA ILE A 116 27.86 -8.00 -4.31
C ILE A 116 28.83 -7.76 -3.17
N TYR A 117 30.12 -7.75 -3.45
CA TYR A 117 31.18 -7.47 -2.51
C TYR A 117 32.05 -6.31 -3.00
N ALA A 118 32.27 -5.34 -2.13
CA ALA A 118 33.25 -4.26 -2.31
C ALA A 118 34.17 -4.23 -1.08
N GLY A 119 35.48 -4.26 -1.26
CA GLY A 119 36.42 -4.24 -0.14
C GLY A 119 37.86 -3.99 -0.57
N TYR A 120 38.79 -4.12 0.39
CA TYR A 120 40.23 -3.95 0.17
C TYR A 120 40.58 -2.60 -0.49
N GLY A 121 39.83 -1.54 -0.18
CA GLY A 121 40.24 -0.19 -0.55
C GLY A 121 41.26 0.39 0.44
N GLY A 122 41.63 1.63 0.21
CA GLY A 122 42.54 2.40 1.06
C GLY A 122 43.95 1.82 1.12
N VAL A 123 44.57 1.95 2.30
CA VAL A 123 45.94 1.46 2.51
C VAL A 123 45.94 -0.03 2.86
N THR A 124 46.52 -0.83 1.97
CA THR A 124 46.70 -2.29 2.04
C THR A 124 48.19 -2.66 2.01
N ASN A 125 48.53 -3.95 2.04
CA ASN A 125 49.92 -4.41 2.07
C ASN A 125 50.68 -4.16 0.75
N ASP A 126 49.95 -3.93 -0.34
CA ASP A 126 50.45 -3.69 -1.69
C ASP A 126 50.41 -2.22 -2.14
N GLY A 127 49.80 -1.31 -1.35
CA GLY A 127 49.83 0.11 -1.66
C GLY A 127 48.73 0.94 -0.99
N ASN A 128 48.58 2.18 -1.46
CA ASN A 128 47.39 2.98 -1.21
C ASN A 128 46.53 2.92 -2.48
N ASN A 129 45.53 2.06 -2.45
CA ASN A 129 44.61 1.83 -3.54
C ASN A 129 43.32 2.56 -3.16
N ASP A 130 42.77 3.45 -3.98
CA ASP A 130 41.63 4.28 -3.59
C ASP A 130 40.45 3.47 -2.99
N ASP A 131 39.43 4.13 -2.46
CA ASP A 131 38.22 3.47 -1.97
C ASP A 131 37.56 2.58 -3.05
N THR A 132 37.20 1.33 -2.73
CA THR A 132 36.47 0.46 -3.66
C THR A 132 34.99 0.85 -3.70
N ARG A 133 34.43 1.15 -4.88
CA ARG A 133 33.04 1.64 -5.02
C ARG A 133 32.24 0.86 -6.05
N ILE A 134 31.01 0.50 -5.69
CA ILE A 134 30.01 -0.04 -6.61
C ILE A 134 28.76 0.86 -6.52
N THR A 135 28.33 1.44 -7.65
CA THR A 135 27.13 2.26 -7.73
C THR A 135 26.19 1.73 -8.81
N VAL A 136 24.95 1.42 -8.40
CA VAL A 136 23.85 1.00 -9.27
C VAL A 136 22.81 2.12 -9.28
N GLN A 137 22.56 2.70 -10.45
CA GLN A 137 21.55 3.75 -10.64
C GLN A 137 20.13 3.17 -10.67
N GLY A 138 19.95 1.99 -11.29
CA GLY A 138 18.68 1.27 -11.34
C GLY A 138 18.43 0.37 -10.14
N ASN A 139 17.57 -0.64 -10.33
CA ASN A 139 17.20 -1.56 -9.26
C ASN A 139 18.21 -2.70 -9.12
N ALA A 140 18.33 -3.27 -7.92
CA ALA A 140 19.12 -4.47 -7.68
C ALA A 140 18.21 -5.65 -7.30
N LYS A 141 18.36 -6.78 -7.99
CA LYS A 141 17.82 -8.07 -7.56
C LYS A 141 18.98 -8.99 -7.23
N VAL A 142 19.06 -9.47 -6.00
CA VAL A 142 20.16 -10.31 -5.52
C VAL A 142 19.59 -11.51 -4.79
N ASP A 143 19.83 -12.70 -5.32
CA ASP A 143 19.55 -13.98 -4.67
C ASP A 143 20.90 -14.65 -4.43
N ALA A 144 21.36 -14.70 -3.18
CA ALA A 144 22.68 -15.20 -2.85
C ALA A 144 22.69 -15.96 -1.53
N ILE A 145 23.43 -17.07 -1.47
CA ILE A 145 23.77 -17.70 -0.19
C ILE A 145 24.93 -16.91 0.44
N GLY A 146 24.86 -16.62 1.74
CA GLY A 146 25.89 -15.89 2.48
C GLY A 146 25.51 -14.44 2.73
N VAL A 147 26.16 -13.50 2.03
CA VAL A 147 25.88 -12.06 2.15
C VAL A 147 25.31 -11.49 0.86
N GLY A 148 24.15 -10.85 0.89
CA GLY A 148 23.58 -10.18 -0.28
C GLY A 148 24.46 -9.02 -0.77
N LEU A 149 24.61 -8.00 0.08
CA LEU A 149 25.42 -6.81 -0.17
C LEU A 149 26.49 -6.67 0.94
N GLN A 150 27.77 -6.76 0.58
CA GLN A 150 28.87 -6.70 1.54
C GLN A 150 29.83 -5.55 1.22
N ALA A 151 29.87 -4.58 2.12
CA ALA A 151 30.89 -3.54 2.15
C ALA A 151 31.93 -3.88 3.22
N ASN A 152 33.13 -4.26 2.79
CA ASN A 152 34.25 -4.50 3.69
C ASN A 152 35.07 -3.22 3.87
N LYS A 153 36.26 -3.36 4.48
CA LYS A 153 37.28 -2.32 4.64
C LYS A 153 37.35 -1.42 3.41
N ASP A 154 37.07 -0.14 3.62
CA ASP A 154 37.18 0.94 2.63
C ASP A 154 36.37 0.62 1.34
N GLY A 155 35.29 -0.15 1.50
CA GLY A 155 34.37 -0.60 0.47
C GLY A 155 33.01 0.08 0.59
N TYR A 156 32.42 0.42 -0.56
CA TYR A 156 31.25 1.28 -0.62
C TYR A 156 30.26 0.83 -1.70
N ILE A 157 29.06 0.43 -1.28
CA ILE A 157 27.98 -0.01 -2.19
C ILE A 157 26.84 0.99 -2.15
N ARG A 158 26.37 1.43 -3.31
CA ARG A 158 25.16 2.24 -3.47
C ARG A 158 24.22 1.62 -4.48
N ILE A 159 22.99 1.37 -4.06
CA ILE A 159 21.85 1.03 -4.91
C ILE A 159 20.88 2.20 -4.82
N LEU A 160 20.87 3.08 -5.83
CA LEU A 160 20.06 4.30 -5.83
C LEU A 160 18.59 4.03 -6.21
N GLY A 161 18.34 2.93 -6.92
CA GLY A 161 16.99 2.42 -7.19
C GLY A 161 16.42 1.57 -6.05
N GLY A 162 15.41 0.76 -6.39
CA GLY A 162 14.83 -0.24 -5.49
C GLY A 162 15.71 -1.47 -5.36
N ALA A 163 15.40 -2.33 -4.40
CA ALA A 163 16.15 -3.56 -4.18
C ALA A 163 15.25 -4.73 -3.79
N ASP A 164 15.62 -5.92 -4.23
CA ASP A 164 15.07 -7.20 -3.80
C ASP A 164 16.25 -8.12 -3.49
N VAL A 165 16.66 -8.15 -2.22
CA VAL A 165 17.84 -8.87 -1.74
C VAL A 165 17.38 -10.00 -0.83
N GLU A 166 17.60 -11.22 -1.29
CA GLU A 166 17.28 -12.45 -0.58
C GLU A 166 18.57 -13.21 -0.28
N THR A 167 18.78 -13.52 1.01
CA THR A 167 19.77 -14.51 1.43
C THR A 167 19.10 -15.71 2.06
N HIS A 168 19.76 -16.87 1.95
CA HIS A 168 19.28 -18.12 2.51
C HIS A 168 19.90 -18.38 3.88
N PRO A 169 19.10 -18.47 4.97
CA PRO A 169 19.61 -18.74 6.30
C PRO A 169 20.33 -20.10 6.37
N LEU A 170 21.50 -20.13 7.00
CA LEU A 170 22.28 -21.35 7.21
C LEU A 170 22.20 -21.79 8.67
N THR A 171 22.35 -23.09 8.94
CA THR A 171 22.44 -23.62 10.31
C THR A 171 23.87 -23.64 10.86
N THR A 172 24.85 -23.29 10.03
CA THR A 172 26.28 -23.49 10.31
C THR A 172 27.07 -22.19 10.41
N SER A 173 26.58 -21.09 9.84
CA SER A 173 27.18 -19.76 9.90
C SER A 173 26.14 -18.64 9.76
N ASP A 174 26.53 -17.43 10.14
CA ASP A 174 25.73 -16.22 10.02
C ASP A 174 25.57 -15.78 8.56
N THR A 175 24.37 -15.31 8.21
CA THR A 175 24.08 -14.75 6.88
C THR A 175 23.41 -13.39 7.00
N TYR A 176 23.61 -12.56 5.98
CA TYR A 176 23.20 -11.17 5.99
C TYR A 176 22.63 -10.73 4.64
N SER A 177 21.52 -10.01 4.64
CA SER A 177 21.05 -9.33 3.43
C SER A 177 21.94 -8.13 3.11
N ALA A 178 22.45 -7.44 4.14
CA ALA A 178 23.51 -6.44 4.02
C ALA A 178 24.48 -6.50 5.21
N LEU A 179 25.77 -6.34 4.91
CA LEU A 179 26.86 -6.36 5.88
C LEU A 179 27.82 -5.19 5.63
N SER A 180 28.23 -4.53 6.71
CA SER A 180 29.23 -3.48 6.68
C SER A 180 30.36 -3.73 7.68
N GLU A 181 31.59 -3.63 7.21
CA GLU A 181 32.81 -3.80 7.99
C GLU A 181 33.76 -2.63 7.70
N GLU A 182 33.47 -1.48 8.30
CA GLU A 182 34.18 -0.21 8.10
C GLU A 182 34.10 0.32 6.67
N GLY A 183 32.85 0.41 6.19
CA GLY A 183 32.45 0.88 4.87
C GLY A 183 30.99 1.32 4.90
N PHE A 184 30.33 1.37 3.75
CA PHE A 184 28.87 1.51 3.75
C PHE A 184 28.11 0.75 2.66
N VAL A 185 26.84 0.48 2.97
CA VAL A 185 25.82 0.02 2.01
C VAL A 185 24.61 0.95 2.07
N TYR A 186 24.33 1.65 0.98
CA TYR A 186 23.16 2.53 0.85
C TYR A 186 22.19 1.99 -0.18
N VAL A 187 20.93 1.79 0.20
CA VAL A 187 19.88 1.20 -0.65
C VAL A 187 18.65 2.10 -0.64
N ASN A 188 18.20 2.51 -1.83
CA ASN A 188 17.10 3.44 -2.03
C ASN A 188 17.25 4.68 -1.14
N THR A 189 18.45 5.22 -1.08
CA THR A 189 18.79 6.46 -0.36
C THR A 189 19.72 7.31 -1.21
N GLY A 190 19.86 8.58 -0.85
CA GLY A 190 20.77 9.51 -1.52
C GLY A 190 22.23 9.06 -1.45
N MET A 191 23.11 9.76 -2.19
CA MET A 191 24.54 9.46 -2.21
C MET A 191 25.22 9.50 -0.83
N ASP A 192 24.64 10.25 0.11
CA ASP A 192 25.06 10.40 1.50
C ASP A 192 24.33 9.45 2.48
N GLY A 193 23.34 8.68 2.01
CA GLY A 193 22.51 7.84 2.86
C GLY A 193 21.51 8.62 3.73
N LEU A 194 21.38 9.93 3.58
CA LEU A 194 20.59 10.79 4.50
C LEU A 194 19.21 11.20 3.98
N LYS A 195 18.89 10.84 2.73
CA LYS A 195 17.60 11.12 2.10
C LYS A 195 17.01 9.84 1.56
N PRO A 196 15.79 9.45 1.94
CA PRO A 196 15.19 8.25 1.40
C PRO A 196 14.74 8.46 -0.06
N GLY A 197 14.81 7.40 -0.85
CA GLY A 197 14.21 7.32 -2.17
C GLY A 197 12.72 6.96 -2.10
N ALA A 198 12.16 6.54 -3.23
CA ALA A 198 10.73 6.27 -3.38
C ALA A 198 10.43 4.92 -4.03
N LYS A 199 11.43 4.01 -4.04
CA LYS A 199 11.32 2.68 -4.65
C LYS A 199 11.03 1.60 -3.63
N ASP A 200 10.54 0.47 -4.12
CA ASP A 200 10.31 -0.72 -3.31
C ASP A 200 11.66 -1.33 -2.90
N VAL A 201 11.78 -1.72 -1.63
CA VAL A 201 12.98 -2.35 -1.06
C VAL A 201 12.55 -3.54 -0.23
N ASN A 202 12.97 -4.73 -0.63
CA ASN A 202 12.76 -5.99 0.09
C ASN A 202 14.11 -6.57 0.48
N MET A 203 14.31 -6.74 1.78
CA MET A 203 15.53 -7.31 2.36
C MET A 203 15.11 -8.52 3.20
N TYR A 204 15.49 -9.72 2.77
CA TYR A 204 15.30 -10.96 3.52
C TYR A 204 16.66 -11.47 3.98
N GLY A 205 16.94 -11.38 5.28
CA GLY A 205 18.24 -11.68 5.88
C GLY A 205 18.62 -10.65 6.95
N ASN A 206 19.46 -11.05 7.90
CA ASN A 206 19.93 -10.15 8.96
C ASN A 206 20.73 -8.97 8.39
N ILE A 207 20.86 -7.91 9.17
CA ILE A 207 21.76 -6.78 8.89
C ILE A 207 22.92 -6.83 9.89
N GLY A 208 24.15 -6.72 9.40
CA GLY A 208 25.33 -6.85 10.24
C GLY A 208 26.29 -5.67 10.14
N PHE A 209 26.82 -5.28 11.29
CA PHE A 209 27.95 -4.38 11.43
C PHE A 209 29.02 -5.11 12.22
N ILE A 210 30.06 -5.60 11.52
CA ILE A 210 31.14 -6.37 12.14
C ILE A 210 32.37 -5.48 12.23
N ASN A 211 33.07 -5.57 13.36
CA ASN A 211 34.31 -4.82 13.57
C ASN A 211 35.47 -5.52 12.85
N LYS A 212 36.18 -4.78 11.97
CA LYS A 212 37.37 -5.27 11.25
C LYS A 212 38.63 -5.24 12.13
N ASN A 213 38.53 -5.65 13.40
CA ASN A 213 39.63 -5.65 14.36
C ASN A 213 40.37 -7.00 14.46
N TYR A 214 40.03 -7.97 13.61
CA TYR A 214 40.70 -9.27 13.54
C TYR A 214 40.58 -9.89 12.13
N GLY A 215 41.28 -11.01 11.91
CA GLY A 215 41.38 -11.62 10.58
C GLY A 215 42.52 -11.02 9.76
N ILE A 216 42.42 -11.10 8.43
CA ILE A 216 43.40 -10.53 7.50
C ILE A 216 43.11 -9.04 7.31
N ASP A 217 44.17 -8.22 7.24
CA ASP A 217 44.14 -6.78 6.99
C ASP A 217 43.18 -6.01 7.91
N ILE A 218 43.44 -6.14 9.21
CA ILE A 218 42.70 -5.42 10.26
C ILE A 218 42.71 -3.91 9.99
N ASN A 219 41.59 -3.25 10.27
CA ASN A 219 41.44 -1.82 10.01
C ASN A 219 40.76 -1.04 11.15
N PRO A 220 40.91 -1.47 12.42
CA PRO A 220 40.05 -1.04 13.51
C PRO A 220 39.98 0.49 13.62
N HIS A 221 38.75 0.99 13.64
CA HIS A 221 38.42 2.38 13.92
C HIS A 221 38.98 3.41 12.93
N LYS A 222 39.31 3.03 11.69
CA LYS A 222 39.63 4.04 10.67
C LYS A 222 38.39 4.71 10.09
N HIS A 223 37.31 3.94 9.93
CA HIS A 223 36.03 4.41 9.40
C HIS A 223 34.86 3.79 10.19
N GLY A 224 33.70 4.43 10.15
CA GLY A 224 32.47 3.84 10.68
C GLY A 224 31.88 2.82 9.71
N SER A 225 31.11 1.87 10.24
CA SER A 225 30.28 0.94 9.45
C SER A 225 28.87 1.50 9.33
N PHE A 226 28.37 1.77 8.12
CA PHE A 226 27.06 2.37 7.92
C PHE A 226 26.20 1.61 6.91
N ILE A 227 24.93 1.39 7.25
CA ILE A 227 23.95 0.85 6.31
C ILE A 227 22.75 1.77 6.37
N SER A 228 22.29 2.24 5.20
CA SER A 228 21.06 3.04 5.11
C SER A 228 20.07 2.42 4.15
N LEU A 229 18.86 2.16 4.65
CA LEU A 229 17.79 1.51 3.92
C LEU A 229 16.56 2.41 3.84
N GLY A 230 16.15 2.74 2.61
CA GLY A 230 14.92 3.47 2.32
C GLY A 230 13.72 2.55 2.15
N LEU A 231 13.00 2.21 3.23
CA LEU A 231 11.74 1.45 3.14
C LEU A 231 10.56 2.42 3.17
N THR A 232 10.19 2.93 2.00
CA THR A 232 9.27 4.08 1.87
C THR A 232 7.95 3.79 1.16
N THR A 233 7.67 2.54 0.82
CA THR A 233 6.44 2.15 0.11
C THR A 233 5.73 1.05 0.91
N PRO A 234 4.41 0.86 0.74
CA PRO A 234 3.69 -0.21 1.43
C PRO A 234 4.15 -1.62 1.02
N ASN A 235 4.92 -1.75 -0.07
CA ASN A 235 5.47 -3.02 -0.52
C ASN A 235 6.85 -3.31 0.08
N SER A 236 7.55 -2.30 0.61
CA SER A 236 8.91 -2.45 1.14
C SER A 236 8.93 -3.21 2.46
N LYS A 237 9.89 -4.14 2.60
CA LYS A 237 10.01 -5.04 3.75
C LYS A 237 11.46 -5.27 4.17
N LEU A 238 11.67 -5.37 5.47
CA LEU A 238 12.86 -5.97 6.07
C LEU A 238 12.42 -7.16 6.92
N VAL A 239 13.01 -8.33 6.69
CA VAL A 239 12.85 -9.51 7.53
C VAL A 239 14.24 -9.93 8.01
N GLY A 240 14.49 -9.78 9.31
CA GLY A 240 15.81 -10.05 9.87
C GLY A 240 16.11 -9.23 11.13
N GLY A 241 17.11 -9.69 11.87
CA GLY A 241 17.68 -9.01 13.04
C GLY A 241 18.79 -8.05 12.64
N VAL A 242 19.17 -7.14 13.53
CA VAL A 242 20.25 -6.16 13.30
C VAL A 242 21.34 -6.36 14.34
N LEU A 243 22.43 -7.02 13.96
CA LEU A 243 23.62 -7.15 14.80
C LEU A 243 24.53 -5.93 14.59
N ASN A 244 24.77 -5.16 15.64
CA ASN A 244 25.78 -4.11 15.65
C ASN A 244 26.88 -4.42 16.67
N GLU A 245 27.99 -5.03 16.24
CA GLU A 245 29.10 -5.41 17.13
C GLU A 245 29.68 -4.21 17.91
N PHE A 246 29.66 -3.01 17.32
CA PHE A 246 30.16 -1.80 17.97
C PHE A 246 29.28 -1.39 19.16
N ASP A 247 27.96 -1.50 19.02
CA ASP A 247 27.04 -1.24 20.12
C ASP A 247 26.99 -2.41 21.13
N GLU A 248 27.20 -3.66 20.71
CA GLU A 248 27.35 -4.80 21.64
C GLU A 248 28.54 -4.63 22.57
N SER A 249 29.66 -4.14 22.04
CA SER A 249 30.87 -3.89 22.81
C SER A 249 30.90 -2.56 23.54
N ASN A 250 29.89 -1.70 23.38
CA ASN A 250 29.88 -0.31 23.84
C ASN A 250 31.08 0.51 23.33
N ASN A 251 31.56 0.20 22.12
CA ASN A 251 32.71 0.84 21.48
C ASN A 251 32.35 1.25 20.04
N ASN A 252 31.49 2.28 19.93
CA ASN A 252 31.00 2.81 18.66
C ASN A 252 31.37 4.30 18.48
N PRO A 253 32.65 4.65 18.26
CA PRO A 253 33.10 6.04 18.21
C PRO A 253 32.57 6.83 17.01
N TYR A 254 32.13 6.14 15.95
CA TYR A 254 31.60 6.77 14.74
C TYR A 254 30.07 6.85 14.72
N HIS A 255 29.39 6.33 15.73
CA HIS A 255 27.95 6.10 15.69
C HIS A 255 27.55 5.35 14.40
N GLY A 256 28.34 4.33 14.06
CA GLY A 256 28.09 3.43 12.93
C GLY A 256 26.94 2.49 13.24
N GLY A 257 26.07 2.26 12.27
CA GLY A 257 24.92 1.40 12.43
C GLY A 257 23.87 1.59 11.35
N LEU A 258 22.68 1.03 11.61
CA LEU A 258 21.57 1.07 10.68
C LEU A 258 20.83 2.41 10.76
N ARG A 259 20.72 3.09 9.62
CA ARG A 259 19.72 4.14 9.38
C ARG A 259 18.56 3.56 8.57
N LEU A 260 17.45 3.31 9.25
CA LEU A 260 16.25 2.73 8.65
C LEU A 260 15.17 3.82 8.47
N TYR A 261 14.83 4.14 7.22
CA TYR A 261 13.59 4.85 6.94
C TYR A 261 12.46 3.83 6.84
N LEU A 262 11.45 3.93 7.69
CA LEU A 262 10.33 2.99 7.76
C LEU A 262 9.02 3.78 7.64
N GLN A 263 8.49 3.88 6.43
CA GLN A 263 7.43 4.82 6.08
C GLN A 263 6.34 4.19 5.20
N ASN A 264 5.18 4.85 5.13
CA ASN A 264 4.08 4.56 4.22
C ASN A 264 3.59 3.10 4.25
N GLY A 265 3.54 2.50 5.44
CA GLY A 265 3.10 1.12 5.63
C GLY A 265 4.17 0.06 5.37
N ALA A 266 5.41 0.44 5.06
CA ALA A 266 6.54 -0.49 4.99
C ALA A 266 6.72 -1.25 6.32
N THR A 267 7.17 -2.50 6.25
CA THR A 267 7.22 -3.39 7.42
C THR A 267 8.63 -3.86 7.75
N TRP A 268 9.02 -3.81 9.02
CA TRP A 268 10.18 -4.54 9.54
C TRP A 268 9.72 -5.69 10.43
N ARG A 269 9.84 -6.92 9.96
CA ARG A 269 9.64 -8.14 10.76
C ARG A 269 10.95 -8.51 11.43
N ASN A 270 11.03 -8.25 12.73
CA ASN A 270 12.26 -8.39 13.50
C ASN A 270 12.40 -9.81 14.07
N GLU A 271 13.19 -10.64 13.40
CA GLU A 271 13.55 -12.00 13.84
C GLU A 271 15.00 -12.29 13.48
N TRP A 272 15.74 -13.02 14.32
CA TRP A 272 17.02 -13.56 13.88
C TRP A 272 16.81 -14.72 12.91
N LEU A 273 17.50 -14.70 11.78
CA LEU A 273 17.45 -15.75 10.76
C LEU A 273 18.74 -16.59 10.77
N GLY A 274 18.60 -17.91 10.85
CA GLY A 274 19.71 -18.85 10.74
C GLY A 274 20.59 -18.94 11.98
N ALA A 275 21.81 -19.42 11.81
CA ALA A 275 22.78 -19.56 12.89
C ALA A 275 23.23 -18.18 13.39
N GLU A 276 23.39 -18.08 14.69
CA GLU A 276 23.99 -16.90 15.30
C GLU A 276 25.49 -16.91 15.09
N ARG A 277 26.04 -15.70 14.98
CA ARG A 277 27.47 -15.48 14.93
C ARG A 277 28.15 -16.12 16.15
N VAL A 278 29.27 -16.80 15.92
CA VAL A 278 30.04 -17.45 16.99
C VAL A 278 31.19 -16.56 17.45
N TYR A 279 31.61 -16.76 18.71
CA TYR A 279 32.75 -16.03 19.25
C TYR A 279 34.05 -16.38 18.48
N PRO A 280 34.84 -15.39 18.02
CA PRO A 280 36.10 -15.63 17.34
C PRO A 280 37.15 -16.14 18.33
N THR A 281 37.57 -17.40 18.18
CA THR A 281 38.46 -18.07 19.14
C THR A 281 39.95 -17.76 18.95
N GLN A 282 40.33 -17.01 17.91
CA GLN A 282 41.72 -16.73 17.57
C GLN A 282 41.93 -15.31 17.01
N GLY A 283 42.86 -14.57 17.61
CA GLY A 283 43.42 -13.32 17.05
C GLY A 283 42.59 -12.05 17.23
N ARG A 284 41.46 -12.10 17.95
CA ARG A 284 40.70 -10.90 18.33
C ARG A 284 41.19 -10.39 19.70
N PRO A 285 41.69 -9.15 19.79
CA PRO A 285 42.35 -8.65 21.00
C PRO A 285 41.38 -8.25 22.15
N ASP A 286 40.07 -8.21 21.92
CA ASP A 286 39.07 -7.76 22.90
C ASP A 286 38.17 -8.92 23.39
N SER A 287 37.90 -8.92 24.70
CA SER A 287 37.00 -9.85 25.40
C SER A 287 35.58 -9.31 25.62
N ALA A 288 35.25 -8.11 25.14
CA ALA A 288 33.90 -7.56 25.17
C ALA A 288 32.90 -8.50 24.47
N ASN A 289 31.62 -8.45 24.86
CA ASN A 289 30.60 -9.22 24.18
C ASN A 289 30.26 -8.53 22.86
N TYR A 290 30.37 -9.26 21.75
CA TYR A 290 30.06 -8.80 20.40
C TYR A 290 28.89 -9.57 19.78
N LEU A 291 28.31 -10.51 20.53
CA LEU A 291 27.28 -11.40 20.04
C LEU A 291 25.91 -10.73 20.15
N TYR A 292 24.98 -11.20 19.32
CA TYR A 292 23.64 -10.64 19.20
C TYR A 292 22.84 -10.75 20.50
N THR A 293 22.62 -9.62 21.18
CA THR A 293 21.76 -9.53 22.38
C THR A 293 20.37 -8.98 22.09
N GLY A 294 20.13 -8.55 20.86
CA GLY A 294 18.92 -7.90 20.40
C GLY A 294 19.24 -7.00 19.21
N SER A 295 18.22 -6.56 18.49
CA SER A 295 18.45 -5.71 17.32
C SER A 295 18.81 -4.30 17.72
N LYS A 296 19.89 -3.74 17.15
CA LYS A 296 20.35 -2.37 17.46
C LYS A 296 20.35 -1.50 16.22
N VAL A 297 19.60 -0.40 16.27
CA VAL A 297 19.40 0.54 15.17
C VAL A 297 19.90 1.91 15.59
N GLU A 298 20.76 2.51 14.77
CA GLU A 298 21.32 3.83 15.09
C GLU A 298 20.29 4.94 14.85
N HIS A 299 19.61 4.90 13.70
CA HIS A 299 18.56 5.85 13.36
C HIS A 299 17.33 5.14 12.80
N LEU A 300 16.17 5.34 13.44
CA LEU A 300 14.88 4.91 12.90
C LEU A 300 14.06 6.14 12.55
N VAL A 301 13.78 6.33 11.26
CA VAL A 301 13.02 7.47 10.73
C VAL A 301 11.67 6.98 10.23
N GLY A 302 10.63 7.20 11.02
CA GLY A 302 9.26 6.87 10.71
C GLY A 302 8.62 7.77 9.65
N GLY A 303 7.30 7.61 9.47
CA GLY A 303 6.50 8.47 8.62
C GLY A 303 6.52 9.93 9.05
N THR A 304 6.21 10.84 8.12
CA THR A 304 6.15 12.29 8.39
C THR A 304 4.87 12.72 9.12
N ASN A 305 3.84 11.85 9.12
CA ASN A 305 2.61 12.01 9.87
C ASN A 305 2.04 10.61 10.21
N LYS A 306 1.00 10.56 11.05
CA LYS A 306 0.35 9.30 11.44
C LYS A 306 -0.20 8.47 10.28
N GLY A 307 -0.60 9.08 9.17
CA GLY A 307 -1.12 8.38 7.99
C GLY A 307 -0.02 7.75 7.11
N SER A 308 1.23 8.13 7.33
CA SER A 308 2.41 7.63 6.60
C SER A 308 3.35 6.81 7.49
N LEU A 309 2.86 6.34 8.65
CA LEU A 309 3.67 5.54 9.57
C LEU A 309 4.19 4.26 8.91
N GLY A 310 5.38 3.82 9.31
CA GLY A 310 5.86 2.47 9.02
C GLY A 310 5.62 1.53 10.21
N ILE A 311 5.82 0.23 10.02
CA ILE A 311 5.36 -0.81 10.95
C ILE A 311 6.53 -1.70 11.38
N ILE A 312 6.78 -1.79 12.68
CA ILE A 312 7.70 -2.75 13.29
C ILE A 312 6.87 -3.94 13.78
N GLN A 313 7.31 -5.16 13.50
CA GLN A 313 6.71 -6.41 13.97
C GLN A 313 7.76 -7.19 14.75
N PRO A 314 7.84 -7.00 16.09
CA PRO A 314 8.73 -7.78 16.93
C PRO A 314 8.35 -9.27 16.90
N VAL A 315 9.33 -10.13 16.59
CA VAL A 315 9.19 -11.60 16.61
C VAL A 315 10.19 -12.25 17.56
N ASP A 316 11.44 -11.78 17.55
CA ASP A 316 12.46 -12.21 18.51
C ASP A 316 12.08 -11.83 19.95
N VAL A 317 12.44 -12.69 20.91
CA VAL A 317 12.20 -12.43 22.34
C VAL A 317 13.09 -11.32 22.89
N ARG A 318 14.24 -11.09 22.24
CA ARG A 318 15.23 -10.06 22.59
C ARG A 318 14.75 -8.67 22.19
N PRO A 319 15.27 -7.61 22.83
CA PRO A 319 14.82 -6.26 22.57
C PRO A 319 15.23 -5.73 21.19
N ILE A 320 14.49 -4.71 20.73
CA ILE A 320 14.92 -3.79 19.68
C ILE A 320 15.34 -2.50 20.35
N THR A 321 16.60 -2.09 20.18
CA THR A 321 17.12 -0.81 20.66
C THR A 321 17.28 0.16 19.50
N VAL A 322 16.73 1.36 19.64
CA VAL A 322 16.80 2.47 18.70
C VAL A 322 17.53 3.63 19.39
N ASN A 323 18.70 3.99 18.88
CA ASN A 323 19.49 5.07 19.48
C ASN A 323 18.84 6.43 19.22
N ASN A 324 18.43 6.71 17.98
CA ASN A 324 17.80 7.96 17.59
C ASN A 324 16.51 7.71 16.80
N TYR A 325 15.37 8.16 17.35
CA TYR A 325 14.05 7.98 16.74
C TYR A 325 13.47 9.32 16.25
N ALA A 326 12.90 9.31 15.05
CA ALA A 326 12.18 10.46 14.50
C ALA A 326 10.92 10.05 13.76
N GLY A 327 9.86 10.86 13.83
CA GLY A 327 8.63 10.68 13.05
C GLY A 327 7.64 9.69 13.69
N HIS A 328 6.92 8.93 12.85
CA HIS A 328 5.80 8.10 13.32
C HIS A 328 5.92 6.63 12.88
N THR A 329 5.79 5.71 13.83
CA THR A 329 5.75 4.26 13.57
C THR A 329 4.66 3.57 14.38
N ALA A 330 4.23 2.40 13.92
CA ALA A 330 3.46 1.45 14.69
C ALA A 330 4.34 0.26 15.11
N ILE A 331 4.04 -0.35 16.25
CA ILE A 331 4.67 -1.58 16.73
C ILE A 331 3.57 -2.61 16.93
N ASP A 332 3.61 -3.69 16.14
CA ASP A 332 2.57 -4.70 16.07
C ASP A 332 3.03 -5.99 16.74
N TYR A 333 2.50 -6.27 17.93
CA TYR A 333 2.71 -7.52 18.62
C TYR A 333 1.69 -8.55 18.12
N LEU A 334 2.11 -9.33 17.13
CA LEU A 334 1.25 -10.30 16.47
C LEU A 334 1.06 -11.58 17.30
N LYS A 335 -0.11 -12.19 17.16
CA LYS A 335 -0.43 -13.48 17.79
C LYS A 335 0.56 -14.57 17.34
N GLY A 336 1.05 -15.37 18.30
CA GLY A 336 2.00 -16.46 18.05
C GLY A 336 3.46 -15.99 17.94
N SER A 337 3.71 -14.69 18.05
CA SER A 337 5.07 -14.14 18.19
C SER A 337 5.59 -14.37 19.62
N PRO A 338 6.79 -14.94 19.81
CA PRO A 338 7.45 -15.00 21.11
C PRO A 338 7.64 -13.62 21.77
N ALA A 339 7.80 -12.56 20.96
CA ALA A 339 7.89 -11.18 21.43
C ALA A 339 6.59 -10.65 22.08
N ALA A 340 5.44 -11.27 21.81
CA ALA A 340 4.17 -10.86 22.41
C ALA A 340 4.06 -11.28 23.89
N GLU A 341 4.83 -12.29 24.31
CA GLU A 341 4.84 -12.81 25.69
C GLU A 341 5.37 -11.80 26.72
N TYR A 342 5.11 -12.09 28.00
CA TYR A 342 5.54 -11.27 29.12
C TYR A 342 7.06 -11.05 29.18
N GLY A 343 7.50 -9.82 29.46
CA GLY A 343 8.91 -9.49 29.67
C GLY A 343 9.83 -9.68 28.45
N LYS A 344 9.24 -9.91 27.27
CA LYS A 344 9.94 -10.16 26.01
C LYS A 344 9.61 -9.08 24.99
N GLY A 345 10.47 -8.94 23.98
CA GLY A 345 10.23 -8.09 22.81
C GLY A 345 10.11 -6.61 23.16
N GLU A 346 10.85 -6.12 24.15
CA GLU A 346 10.88 -4.69 24.45
C GLU A 346 11.39 -3.89 23.24
N VAL A 347 10.82 -2.71 23.01
CA VAL A 347 11.36 -1.71 22.09
C VAL A 347 11.87 -0.55 22.91
N VAL A 348 13.19 -0.36 22.90
CA VAL A 348 13.91 0.65 23.65
C VAL A 348 14.25 1.81 22.72
N ILE A 349 13.79 3.01 23.03
CA ILE A 349 14.12 4.25 22.34
C ILE A 349 15.02 5.07 23.26
N ASN A 350 16.24 5.38 22.83
CA ASN A 350 17.18 6.13 23.65
C ASN A 350 17.00 7.64 23.54
N HIS A 351 16.68 8.13 22.34
CA HIS A 351 16.42 9.53 22.05
C HIS A 351 15.27 9.65 21.04
N ALA A 352 14.43 10.67 21.19
CA ALA A 352 13.37 10.98 20.23
C ALA A 352 13.36 12.46 19.84
N ASP A 353 13.26 12.72 18.54
CA ASP A 353 13.10 14.07 18.00
C ASP A 353 11.72 14.66 18.38
N PRO A 354 11.60 15.99 18.58
CA PRO A 354 10.33 16.63 18.87
C PRO A 354 9.23 16.28 17.85
N GLY A 355 8.04 15.94 18.36
CA GLY A 355 6.87 15.59 17.54
C GLY A 355 6.82 14.12 17.10
N SER A 356 7.74 13.29 17.57
CA SER A 356 7.75 11.86 17.27
C SER A 356 6.63 11.11 18.00
N SER A 357 6.11 10.03 17.40
CA SER A 357 5.09 9.22 18.05
C SER A 357 5.12 7.73 17.70
N VAL A 358 4.92 6.89 18.68
CA VAL A 358 4.72 5.45 18.51
C VAL A 358 3.27 5.06 18.75
N THR A 359 2.75 4.14 17.93
CA THR A 359 1.47 3.46 18.19
C THR A 359 1.71 1.98 18.47
N LEU A 360 1.55 1.53 19.72
CA LEU A 360 1.60 0.11 20.05
C LEU A 360 0.26 -0.52 19.71
N ARG A 361 0.28 -1.63 18.97
CA ARG A 361 -0.90 -2.38 18.57
C ARG A 361 -0.76 -3.85 18.92
N SER A 362 -1.83 -4.42 19.46
CA SER A 362 -1.93 -5.85 19.75
C SER A 362 -3.38 -6.27 19.84
N SER A 363 -3.63 -7.56 20.12
CA SER A 363 -4.94 -8.07 20.48
C SER A 363 -4.91 -8.76 21.84
N VAL A 364 -6.07 -8.81 22.50
CA VAL A 364 -6.26 -9.60 23.73
C VAL A 364 -5.83 -11.05 23.52
N GLU A 365 -6.06 -11.58 22.31
CA GLU A 365 -5.68 -12.93 21.95
C GLU A 365 -4.16 -13.12 21.78
N ALA A 366 -3.45 -12.11 21.27
CA ALA A 366 -2.01 -12.15 21.11
C ALA A 366 -1.27 -12.09 22.45
N LEU A 367 -1.87 -11.44 23.46
CA LEU A 367 -1.26 -11.20 24.78
C LEU A 367 -1.74 -12.18 25.88
N LYS A 368 -2.29 -13.36 25.51
CA LYS A 368 -2.91 -14.33 26.46
C LYS A 368 -2.08 -14.50 27.76
N GLU A 369 -2.79 -14.48 28.90
CA GLU A 369 -2.39 -14.25 30.32
C GLU A 369 -2.39 -12.80 30.82
N GLN A 370 -2.21 -11.78 29.96
CA GLN A 370 -2.12 -10.37 30.42
C GLN A 370 -3.34 -9.52 30.09
N ALA A 371 -4.21 -10.02 29.21
CA ALA A 371 -5.35 -9.29 28.71
C ALA A 371 -6.65 -9.69 29.43
N ASN A 372 -6.64 -9.63 30.77
CA ASN A 372 -7.89 -9.58 31.52
C ASN A 372 -8.52 -8.20 31.26
N ALA A 373 -9.41 -8.09 30.28
CA ALA A 373 -10.38 -7.00 30.24
C ALA A 373 -11.22 -7.10 31.52
N GLU A 374 -11.37 -6.09 32.36
CA GLU A 374 -11.79 -4.73 32.05
C GLU A 374 -10.85 -3.65 32.59
N ILE A 375 -10.72 -2.56 31.84
CA ILE A 375 -9.95 -1.38 32.25
C ILE A 375 -10.95 -0.44 32.90
N PRO A 376 -10.93 -0.25 34.22
CA PRO A 376 -9.81 0.32 35.00
C PRO A 376 -9.15 -0.68 35.98
N GLY A 377 -7.83 -0.57 36.19
CA GLY A 377 -7.09 -1.48 37.08
C GLY A 377 -6.45 -2.69 36.40
N LEU A 378 -5.89 -2.51 35.18
CA LEU A 378 -4.85 -3.37 34.63
C LEU A 378 -3.54 -3.13 35.41
N ALA A 379 -3.56 -3.40 36.71
CA ALA A 379 -2.50 -3.06 37.64
C ALA A 379 -1.18 -3.66 37.13
N GLU A 380 -0.23 -2.78 36.78
CA GLU A 380 1.09 -3.01 36.16
C GLU A 380 1.22 -2.96 34.61
N ASN A 381 0.17 -2.62 33.82
CA ASN A 381 0.12 -2.47 32.33
C ASN A 381 1.38 -2.86 31.52
N GLN A 382 1.55 -4.17 31.42
CA GLN A 382 2.73 -4.83 30.86
C GLN A 382 2.83 -4.70 29.33
N PHE A 383 1.71 -4.48 28.65
CA PHE A 383 1.71 -4.17 27.22
C PHE A 383 2.33 -2.80 26.93
N ALA A 384 1.95 -1.76 27.69
CA ALA A 384 2.55 -0.43 27.55
C ALA A 384 4.06 -0.48 27.89
N LYS A 385 4.42 -1.19 28.96
CA LYS A 385 5.82 -1.34 29.43
C LYS A 385 6.77 -1.99 28.43
N LYS A 386 6.26 -2.64 27.37
CA LYS A 386 7.10 -3.11 26.25
C LYS A 386 7.80 -1.96 25.53
N LEU A 387 7.29 -0.73 25.62
CA LEU A 387 8.00 0.46 25.16
C LEU A 387 8.81 1.07 26.32
N VAL A 388 10.12 1.18 26.12
CA VAL A 388 11.04 1.84 27.04
C VAL A 388 11.60 3.08 26.35
N TYR A 389 11.45 4.27 26.94
CA TYR A 389 12.01 5.52 26.44
C TYR A 389 13.08 6.03 27.42
N THR A 390 14.35 5.69 27.20
CA THR A 390 15.41 6.03 28.17
C THR A 390 15.73 7.53 28.17
N GLY A 391 15.45 8.25 27.08
CA GLY A 391 15.52 9.72 27.01
C GLY A 391 14.63 10.41 28.04
N TYR A 392 13.51 9.79 28.41
CA TYR A 392 12.66 10.27 29.51
C TYR A 392 13.41 10.40 30.84
N THR A 393 14.26 9.44 31.16
CA THR A 393 15.05 9.44 32.42
C THR A 393 16.10 10.56 32.44
N LYS A 394 16.40 11.14 31.27
CA LYS A 394 17.27 12.30 31.07
C LYS A 394 16.50 13.61 30.92
N GLY A 395 15.18 13.58 31.06
CA GLY A 395 14.31 14.76 31.00
C GLY A 395 13.64 15.03 29.64
N GLU A 396 13.79 14.17 28.63
CA GLU A 396 13.10 14.34 27.35
C GLU A 396 11.59 14.07 27.45
N LYS A 397 10.80 14.79 26.65
CA LYS A 397 9.32 14.70 26.60
C LYS A 397 8.80 14.69 25.17
N ASN A 398 9.61 14.20 24.23
CA ASN A 398 9.39 14.36 22.79
C ASN A 398 8.57 13.24 22.15
N LEU A 399 8.24 12.18 22.91
CA LEU A 399 7.64 10.96 22.39
C LEU A 399 6.16 10.84 22.80
N ASP A 400 5.26 10.97 21.83
CA ASP A 400 3.84 10.66 21.99
C ASP A 400 3.61 9.15 21.87
N VAL A 401 2.85 8.56 22.79
CA VAL A 401 2.53 7.11 22.77
C VAL A 401 1.03 6.89 22.68
N ASN A 402 0.63 6.07 21.72
CA ASN A 402 -0.76 5.64 21.53
C ASN A 402 -0.83 4.12 21.66
N LEU A 403 -1.85 3.62 22.35
CA LEU A 403 -2.10 2.19 22.48
C LEU A 403 -3.38 1.85 21.73
N LYS A 404 -3.37 0.76 20.96
CA LYS A 404 -4.56 0.14 20.37
C LYS A 404 -4.59 -1.34 20.70
N LEU A 405 -5.66 -1.78 21.34
CA LEU A 405 -5.85 -3.17 21.73
C LEU A 405 -7.15 -3.70 21.13
N ASP A 406 -7.01 -4.62 20.18
CA ASP A 406 -8.15 -5.34 19.60
C ASP A 406 -8.70 -6.33 20.63
N THR A 407 -9.94 -6.10 21.08
CA THR A 407 -10.58 -6.94 22.11
C THR A 407 -11.30 -8.15 21.52
N GLY A 408 -11.53 -8.15 20.20
CA GLY A 408 -12.17 -9.20 19.43
C GLY A 408 -12.21 -8.85 17.94
N VAL A 409 -12.77 -9.73 17.13
CA VAL A 409 -12.98 -9.53 15.70
C VAL A 409 -14.03 -8.44 15.46
N ILE A 410 -15.16 -8.52 16.16
CA ILE A 410 -16.27 -7.55 16.03
C ILE A 410 -16.38 -6.61 17.22
N SER A 411 -15.74 -6.95 18.33
CA SER A 411 -15.73 -6.17 19.56
C SER A 411 -14.95 -4.86 19.37
N PRO A 412 -15.33 -3.76 20.06
CA PRO A 412 -14.63 -2.48 19.94
C PRO A 412 -13.13 -2.57 20.21
N THR A 413 -12.33 -1.84 19.44
CA THR A 413 -10.91 -1.65 19.74
C THR A 413 -10.79 -0.63 20.86
N LEU A 414 -10.00 -0.96 21.88
CA LEU A 414 -9.67 -0.04 22.95
C LEU A 414 -8.49 0.84 22.52
N ASN A 415 -8.61 2.15 22.78
CA ASN A 415 -7.57 3.13 22.52
C ASN A 415 -7.20 3.87 23.80
N ALA A 416 -5.90 4.09 24.00
CA ALA A 416 -5.37 4.99 25.03
C ALA A 416 -4.35 5.94 24.40
N LYS A 417 -4.39 7.22 24.80
CA LYS A 417 -3.35 8.19 24.47
C LYS A 417 -2.61 8.53 25.75
N LEU A 418 -1.33 8.19 25.81
CA LEU A 418 -0.48 8.50 26.95
C LEU A 418 -0.05 9.96 26.88
N SER A 419 0.07 10.60 28.04
CA SER A 419 0.68 11.91 28.19
C SER A 419 2.21 11.81 28.15
N ALA A 420 2.88 12.94 27.99
CA ALA A 420 4.35 12.99 27.98
C ALA A 420 4.98 12.59 29.34
N ASP A 421 4.18 12.50 30.42
CA ASP A 421 4.62 12.12 31.77
C ASP A 421 4.24 10.66 32.14
N ASP A 422 3.60 9.93 31.24
CA ASP A 422 3.14 8.55 31.47
C ASP A 422 4.27 7.52 31.27
N PHE A 423 5.41 7.76 31.93
CA PHE A 423 6.56 6.86 31.99
C PHE A 423 7.05 6.68 33.44
N ASP A 424 7.53 5.49 33.77
CA ASP A 424 8.10 5.21 35.09
C ASP A 424 9.53 5.74 35.26
N LYS A 425 10.11 5.52 36.45
CA LYS A 425 11.48 5.93 36.78
C LYS A 425 12.55 5.29 35.89
N ASP A 426 12.24 4.16 35.25
CA ASP A 426 13.13 3.42 34.36
C ASP A 426 12.80 3.73 32.89
N GLY A 427 11.90 4.68 32.63
CA GLY A 427 11.49 5.11 31.29
C GLY A 427 10.50 4.16 30.62
N ARG A 428 9.89 3.20 31.31
CA ARG A 428 8.86 2.33 30.71
C ARG A 428 7.53 3.07 30.60
N ALA A 429 6.86 2.96 29.46
CA ALA A 429 5.55 3.56 29.28
C ALA A 429 4.51 2.93 30.22
N MET A 430 3.60 3.75 30.73
CA MET A 430 2.58 3.35 31.69
C MET A 430 1.22 3.91 31.32
N VAL A 431 0.14 3.23 31.71
CA VAL A 431 -1.20 3.84 31.71
C VAL A 431 -1.46 4.33 33.13
N SER A 432 -1.58 5.65 33.31
CA SER A 432 -1.88 6.26 34.60
C SER A 432 -3.37 6.50 34.79
N ASP A 433 -3.78 6.83 36.00
CA ASP A 433 -5.18 7.19 36.31
C ASP A 433 -5.67 8.45 35.56
N LYS A 434 -4.75 9.22 34.97
CA LYS A 434 -5.05 10.41 34.15
C LYS A 434 -5.19 10.07 32.66
N THR A 435 -4.76 8.89 32.24
CA THR A 435 -4.82 8.48 30.84
C THR A 435 -6.27 8.36 30.39
N THR A 436 -6.64 9.06 29.32
CA THR A 436 -8.00 8.98 28.76
C THR A 436 -8.14 7.72 27.92
N LEU A 437 -9.15 6.91 28.27
CA LEU A 437 -9.49 5.69 27.56
C LEU A 437 -10.71 5.92 26.67
N THR A 438 -10.65 5.42 25.45
CA THR A 438 -11.74 5.51 24.48
C THR A 438 -11.88 4.18 23.75
N THR A 439 -13.04 3.95 23.16
CA THR A 439 -13.26 2.82 22.26
C THR A 439 -13.49 3.32 20.85
N SER A 440 -13.05 2.54 19.88
CA SER A 440 -13.38 2.74 18.47
C SER A 440 -13.99 1.45 17.92
N GLU A 441 -14.67 1.57 16.79
CA GLU A 441 -15.06 0.41 16.01
C GLU A 441 -13.82 -0.42 15.63
N SER A 442 -13.95 -1.75 15.58
CA SER A 442 -12.86 -2.62 15.13
C SER A 442 -12.57 -2.41 13.64
N ASP A 443 -11.35 -2.67 13.22
CA ASP A 443 -10.96 -2.57 11.80
C ASP A 443 -11.82 -3.47 10.90
N ILE A 444 -12.21 -4.66 11.38
CA ILE A 444 -13.05 -5.61 10.64
C ILE A 444 -14.46 -5.06 10.46
N VAL A 445 -15.07 -4.52 11.53
CA VAL A 445 -16.40 -3.91 11.45
C VAL A 445 -16.38 -2.67 10.56
N SER A 446 -15.35 -1.83 10.68
CA SER A 446 -15.15 -0.65 9.83
C SER A 446 -14.99 -1.01 8.35
N GLY A 447 -14.23 -2.07 8.06
CA GLY A 447 -14.08 -2.61 6.72
C GLY A 447 -15.39 -3.17 6.16
N ALA A 448 -16.11 -4.00 6.93
CA ALA A 448 -17.39 -4.57 6.50
C ALA A 448 -18.46 -3.49 6.29
N LYS A 449 -18.52 -2.48 7.16
CA LYS A 449 -19.33 -1.27 7.00
C LYS A 449 -18.99 -0.53 5.71
N SER A 450 -17.71 -0.37 5.40
CA SER A 450 -17.24 0.26 4.16
C SER A 450 -17.66 -0.54 2.92
N ALA A 451 -17.63 -1.88 3.01
CA ALA A 451 -18.17 -2.74 1.96
C ALA A 451 -19.68 -2.50 1.76
N LEU A 452 -20.49 -2.50 2.81
CA LEU A 452 -21.92 -2.20 2.73
C LEU A 452 -22.20 -0.80 2.13
N ALA A 453 -21.42 0.22 2.53
CA ALA A 453 -21.53 1.57 2.00
C ALA A 453 -21.25 1.62 0.49
N SER A 454 -20.33 0.79 -0.02
CA SER A 454 -20.01 0.72 -1.44
C SER A 454 -21.21 0.28 -2.31
N SER A 455 -22.13 -0.54 -1.78
CA SER A 455 -23.38 -0.90 -2.46
C SER A 455 -24.34 0.28 -2.55
N VAL A 456 -24.40 1.11 -1.50
CA VAL A 456 -25.21 2.35 -1.51
C VAL A 456 -24.64 3.36 -2.52
N MET A 457 -23.31 3.49 -2.58
CA MET A 457 -22.63 4.31 -3.59
C MET A 457 -22.92 3.82 -5.01
N GLN A 458 -22.86 2.51 -5.25
CA GLN A 458 -23.18 1.93 -6.55
C GLN A 458 -24.64 2.19 -6.96
N MET A 459 -25.59 2.09 -6.02
CA MET A 459 -26.99 2.44 -6.29
C MET A 459 -27.15 3.93 -6.63
N ARG A 460 -26.44 4.82 -5.92
CA ARG A 460 -26.43 6.27 -6.23
C ARG A 460 -25.79 6.57 -7.58
N ALA A 461 -24.75 5.84 -7.98
CA ALA A 461 -24.10 5.99 -9.29
C ALA A 461 -25.06 5.66 -10.45
N ASP A 462 -26.05 4.80 -10.23
CA ASP A 462 -27.14 4.55 -11.18
C ASP A 462 -28.26 5.62 -11.12
N THR A 463 -28.13 6.74 -10.40
CA THR A 463 -29.09 7.85 -10.57
C THR A 463 -28.81 8.62 -11.87
N ASN A 464 -29.87 8.99 -12.61
CA ASN A 464 -29.81 9.72 -13.89
C ASN A 464 -30.89 10.81 -13.95
N ASP A 465 -30.62 11.92 -14.63
CA ASP A 465 -31.59 12.92 -15.09
C ASP A 465 -31.85 12.82 -16.61
N LEU A 466 -32.77 13.61 -17.16
CA LEU A 466 -33.17 13.53 -18.57
C LEU A 466 -32.01 13.75 -19.56
N GLN A 467 -31.19 14.79 -19.33
CA GLN A 467 -30.08 15.14 -20.23
C GLN A 467 -28.95 14.10 -20.12
N ARG A 468 -28.68 13.59 -18.91
CA ARG A 468 -27.78 12.44 -18.68
C ARG A 468 -28.26 11.15 -19.34
N ARG A 469 -29.57 10.94 -19.50
CA ARG A 469 -30.12 9.69 -20.05
C ARG A 469 -30.18 9.70 -21.57
N LEU A 470 -30.78 10.73 -22.15
CA LEU A 470 -31.17 10.74 -23.56
C LEU A 470 -30.47 11.82 -24.38
N GLY A 471 -29.65 12.68 -23.78
CA GLY A 471 -29.15 13.89 -24.44
C GLY A 471 -30.31 14.84 -24.79
N ASP A 472 -30.12 15.69 -25.80
CA ASP A 472 -31.21 16.57 -26.25
C ASP A 472 -32.18 15.84 -27.20
N VAL A 473 -33.23 15.25 -26.61
CA VAL A 473 -34.33 14.59 -27.31
C VAL A 473 -35.12 15.50 -28.27
N ARG A 474 -34.84 16.81 -28.30
CA ARG A 474 -35.43 17.78 -29.24
C ARG A 474 -34.76 17.78 -30.60
N MET A 475 -33.61 17.11 -30.75
CA MET A 475 -32.83 17.15 -31.99
C MET A 475 -33.48 16.35 -33.14
N ASN A 476 -34.32 15.35 -32.85
CA ASN A 476 -34.95 14.50 -33.87
C ASN A 476 -36.49 14.38 -33.68
N SER A 477 -37.23 14.31 -34.79
CA SER A 477 -38.70 14.25 -34.79
C SER A 477 -39.31 12.85 -34.84
N ASP A 478 -38.50 11.82 -35.12
CA ASP A 478 -38.96 10.45 -35.38
C ASP A 478 -39.60 9.76 -34.17
N ASN A 479 -40.38 8.71 -34.45
CA ASN A 479 -41.27 8.10 -33.47
C ASN A 479 -40.65 6.96 -32.67
N GLN A 480 -39.52 6.40 -33.08
CA GLN A 480 -38.82 5.34 -32.37
C GLN A 480 -37.34 5.69 -32.20
N GLY A 481 -36.72 5.15 -31.16
CA GLY A 481 -35.30 5.33 -30.93
C GLY A 481 -34.66 4.18 -30.18
N ILE A 482 -33.45 3.83 -30.60
CA ILE A 482 -32.54 2.92 -29.90
C ILE A 482 -31.29 3.70 -29.48
N TRP A 483 -30.79 3.43 -28.29
CA TRP A 483 -29.60 4.09 -27.77
C TRP A 483 -28.75 3.16 -26.92
N GLY A 484 -27.45 3.46 -26.89
CA GLY A 484 -26.48 2.83 -26.02
C GLY A 484 -25.66 3.90 -25.29
N LYS A 485 -25.32 3.64 -24.03
CA LYS A 485 -24.60 4.57 -23.16
C LYS A 485 -23.58 3.87 -22.28
N TYR A 486 -22.37 4.41 -22.22
CA TYR A 486 -21.37 4.09 -21.22
C TYR A 486 -21.48 5.05 -20.04
N ILE A 487 -21.31 4.54 -18.82
CA ILE A 487 -21.28 5.29 -17.57
C ILE A 487 -20.03 4.87 -16.81
N GLY A 488 -19.10 5.80 -16.60
CA GLY A 488 -17.86 5.55 -15.87
C GLY A 488 -17.63 6.61 -14.81
N GLY A 489 -17.03 6.25 -13.68
CA GLY A 489 -16.74 7.24 -12.66
C GLY A 489 -15.94 6.73 -11.49
N LYS A 490 -15.54 7.68 -10.65
CA LYS A 490 -14.87 7.46 -9.38
C LYS A 490 -15.60 8.23 -8.28
N SER A 491 -15.96 7.52 -7.23
CA SER A 491 -16.60 8.10 -6.05
C SER A 491 -15.88 7.65 -4.78
N LYS A 492 -15.87 8.49 -3.74
CA LYS A 492 -15.26 8.17 -2.45
C LYS A 492 -16.11 8.64 -1.27
N ILE A 493 -15.96 7.94 -0.15
CA ILE A 493 -16.38 8.36 1.18
C ILE A 493 -15.12 8.27 2.05
N THR A 494 -14.80 9.35 2.76
CA THR A 494 -13.68 9.39 3.72
C THR A 494 -14.16 9.52 5.16
N ASP A 495 -15.40 9.97 5.34
CA ASP A 495 -15.96 10.33 6.63
C ASP A 495 -16.97 9.26 7.04
N SER A 496 -16.87 8.74 8.26
CA SER A 496 -17.67 7.62 8.80
C SER A 496 -17.47 6.25 8.15
N ALA A 497 -16.96 6.17 6.92
CA ALA A 497 -16.46 4.96 6.25
C ALA A 497 -15.31 5.34 5.32
N TYR A 498 -14.48 4.38 4.90
CA TYR A 498 -13.45 4.62 3.90
C TYR A 498 -13.71 3.75 2.68
N VAL A 499 -14.17 4.37 1.61
CA VAL A 499 -14.43 3.71 0.33
C VAL A 499 -13.87 4.57 -0.78
N ASN A 500 -13.04 4.00 -1.65
CA ASN A 500 -12.67 4.60 -2.91
C ASN A 500 -13.11 3.65 -4.03
N GLN A 501 -14.20 4.00 -4.71
CA GLN A 501 -14.88 3.16 -5.67
C GLN A 501 -14.68 3.68 -7.09
N THR A 502 -14.34 2.78 -8.00
CA THR A 502 -14.40 2.99 -9.45
C THR A 502 -15.47 2.10 -10.04
N TYR A 503 -16.24 2.61 -11.00
CA TYR A 503 -17.33 1.85 -11.62
C TYR A 503 -17.40 2.09 -13.12
N ASN A 504 -17.83 1.05 -13.83
CA ASN A 504 -17.99 1.02 -15.28
C ASN A 504 -19.28 0.29 -15.63
N MET A 505 -20.19 0.96 -16.34
CA MET A 505 -21.49 0.40 -16.70
C MET A 505 -21.83 0.69 -18.16
N ALA A 506 -22.60 -0.19 -18.76
CA ALA A 506 -23.19 -0.03 -20.07
C ALA A 506 -24.71 -0.14 -19.96
N GLN A 507 -25.40 0.75 -20.67
CA GLN A 507 -26.85 0.81 -20.73
C GLN A 507 -27.31 0.75 -22.18
N LEU A 508 -28.35 -0.03 -22.44
CA LEU A 508 -29.00 -0.15 -23.74
C LEU A 508 -30.49 0.13 -23.57
N GLY A 509 -31.06 0.99 -24.41
CA GLY A 509 -32.45 1.39 -24.28
C GLY A 509 -33.17 1.52 -25.61
N TYR A 510 -34.48 1.40 -25.51
CA TYR A 510 -35.42 1.60 -26.60
C TYR A 510 -36.61 2.40 -26.11
N ASP A 511 -37.08 3.34 -26.92
CA ASP A 511 -38.25 4.15 -26.62
C ASP A 511 -39.06 4.51 -27.86
N THR A 512 -40.29 4.93 -27.62
CA THR A 512 -41.21 5.41 -28.64
C THR A 512 -41.85 6.73 -28.24
N LYS A 513 -42.02 7.62 -29.21
CA LYS A 513 -42.72 8.87 -29.08
C LYS A 513 -44.23 8.65 -29.33
N ARG A 514 -45.07 9.01 -28.36
CA ARG A 514 -46.53 9.01 -28.45
C ARG A 514 -47.07 10.40 -28.09
N GLY A 515 -47.43 11.16 -29.12
CA GLY A 515 -47.76 12.58 -28.95
C GLY A 515 -46.57 13.34 -28.37
N ASN A 516 -46.77 13.94 -27.20
CA ASN A 516 -45.74 14.72 -26.51
C ASN A 516 -44.91 13.91 -25.50
N TRP A 517 -45.12 12.59 -25.42
CA TRP A 517 -44.38 11.70 -24.54
C TRP A 517 -43.37 10.86 -25.30
N ILE A 518 -42.20 10.66 -24.72
CA ILE A 518 -41.27 9.59 -25.06
C ILE A 518 -41.36 8.56 -23.94
N VAL A 519 -41.69 7.31 -24.25
CA VAL A 519 -41.83 6.23 -23.28
C VAL A 519 -40.94 5.07 -23.70
N GLY A 520 -40.17 4.54 -22.76
CA GLY A 520 -39.23 3.47 -23.07
C GLY A 520 -38.74 2.69 -21.88
N GLY A 521 -37.85 1.74 -22.20
CA GLY A 521 -37.16 0.91 -21.24
C GLY A 521 -35.68 0.85 -21.54
N ALA A 522 -34.89 0.47 -20.53
CA ALA A 522 -33.46 0.24 -20.69
C ALA A 522 -32.96 -0.89 -19.78
N PHE A 523 -31.94 -1.59 -20.25
CA PHE A 523 -31.17 -2.56 -19.49
C PHE A 523 -29.81 -1.96 -19.14
N LEU A 524 -29.35 -2.20 -17.91
CA LEU A 524 -28.05 -1.78 -17.40
C LEU A 524 -27.25 -2.99 -16.96
N TYR A 525 -25.96 -3.01 -17.27
CA TYR A 525 -25.00 -3.92 -16.66
C TYR A 525 -23.70 -3.18 -16.35
N GLY A 526 -23.06 -3.53 -15.23
CA GLY A 526 -21.75 -2.96 -14.94
C GLY A 526 -21.03 -3.61 -13.77
N THR A 527 -19.81 -3.15 -13.57
CA THR A 527 -18.90 -3.62 -12.53
C THR A 527 -18.33 -2.45 -11.74
N SER A 528 -17.88 -2.74 -10.53
CA SER A 528 -17.15 -1.79 -9.70
C SER A 528 -16.04 -2.45 -8.92
N ASN A 529 -15.00 -1.68 -8.62
CA ASN A 529 -13.91 -2.05 -7.73
C ASN A 529 -13.85 -1.01 -6.62
N SER A 530 -13.75 -1.47 -5.37
CA SER A 530 -13.75 -0.61 -4.19
C SER A 530 -12.55 -0.91 -3.32
N ASP A 531 -11.75 0.10 -3.02
CA ASP A 531 -10.68 0.03 -2.01
C ASP A 531 -11.22 0.52 -0.67
N TYR A 532 -10.94 -0.24 0.40
CA TYR A 532 -11.24 0.14 1.78
C TYR A 532 -9.95 0.50 2.53
N ALA A 533 -10.06 1.00 3.76
CA ALA A 533 -8.88 1.36 4.56
C ALA A 533 -7.91 0.16 4.71
N LEU A 534 -8.47 -1.02 4.97
CA LEU A 534 -7.74 -2.28 5.09
C LEU A 534 -8.49 -3.41 4.37
N GLY A 535 -8.59 -3.32 3.05
CA GLY A 535 -9.26 -4.34 2.27
C GLY A 535 -9.71 -3.85 0.90
N SER A 536 -10.43 -4.71 0.19
CA SER A 536 -11.00 -4.38 -1.11
C SER A 536 -12.30 -5.15 -1.35
N GLY A 537 -13.06 -4.72 -2.36
CA GLY A 537 -14.23 -5.43 -2.85
C GLY A 537 -14.48 -5.20 -4.32
N SER A 538 -15.26 -6.11 -4.90
CA SER A 538 -15.69 -6.05 -6.31
C SER A 538 -17.20 -6.21 -6.41
N GLY A 539 -17.82 -5.34 -7.19
CA GLY A 539 -19.26 -5.25 -7.38
C GLY A 539 -19.68 -5.62 -8.81
N LYS A 540 -20.88 -6.18 -8.93
CA LYS A 540 -21.60 -6.35 -10.19
C LYS A 540 -23.02 -5.80 -10.04
N THR A 541 -23.48 -5.07 -11.05
CA THR A 541 -24.84 -4.55 -11.10
C THR A 541 -25.52 -4.96 -12.40
N ALA A 542 -26.78 -5.37 -12.30
CA ALA A 542 -27.65 -5.61 -13.43
C ALA A 542 -29.02 -4.99 -13.14
N GLY A 543 -29.56 -4.26 -14.10
CA GLY A 543 -30.66 -3.34 -13.87
C GLY A 543 -31.63 -3.22 -15.02
N LEU A 544 -32.86 -2.87 -14.68
CA LEU A 544 -33.91 -2.49 -15.63
C LEU A 544 -34.46 -1.12 -15.25
N ALA A 545 -34.74 -0.31 -16.26
CA ALA A 545 -35.37 0.99 -16.11
C ALA A 545 -36.57 1.10 -17.04
N VAL A 546 -37.61 1.80 -16.57
CA VAL A 546 -38.73 2.28 -17.38
C VAL A 546 -38.86 3.77 -17.19
N TYR A 547 -39.12 4.52 -18.26
CA TYR A 547 -39.15 5.97 -18.21
C TYR A 547 -40.20 6.57 -19.14
N GLY A 548 -40.64 7.77 -18.78
CA GLY A 548 -41.54 8.62 -19.53
C GLY A 548 -41.08 10.07 -19.46
N SER A 549 -40.86 10.69 -20.61
CA SER A 549 -40.45 12.10 -20.73
C SER A 549 -41.47 12.87 -21.54
N LYS A 550 -42.15 13.84 -20.94
CA LYS A 550 -43.11 14.71 -21.60
C LYS A 550 -42.48 16.05 -21.94
N GLN A 551 -42.62 16.49 -23.19
CA GLN A 551 -42.23 17.83 -23.62
C GLN A 551 -43.46 18.69 -23.91
N PHE A 552 -43.47 19.92 -23.39
CA PHE A 552 -44.52 20.89 -23.65
C PHE A 552 -44.06 21.89 -24.72
N ASN A 553 -45.02 22.46 -25.44
CA ASN A 553 -44.75 23.38 -26.55
C ASN A 553 -44.10 24.70 -26.10
N ASP A 554 -44.18 25.04 -24.82
CA ASP A 554 -43.63 26.26 -24.23
C ASP A 554 -42.27 26.05 -23.54
N GLY A 555 -41.58 24.96 -23.87
CA GLY A 555 -40.23 24.63 -23.37
C GLY A 555 -40.21 23.93 -22.01
N ARG A 556 -41.37 23.73 -21.36
CA ARG A 556 -41.45 22.91 -20.15
C ARG A 556 -41.18 21.43 -20.46
N TYR A 557 -40.69 20.69 -19.48
CA TYR A 557 -40.59 19.24 -19.54
C TYR A 557 -40.89 18.59 -18.19
N LEU A 558 -41.33 17.34 -18.25
CA LEU A 558 -41.51 16.45 -17.10
C LEU A 558 -40.80 15.14 -17.43
N ASP A 559 -39.92 14.67 -16.57
CA ASP A 559 -39.26 13.38 -16.67
C ASP A 559 -39.61 12.49 -15.48
N ILE A 560 -39.92 11.23 -15.77
CA ILE A 560 -40.20 10.22 -14.76
C ILE A 560 -39.40 8.97 -15.12
N ILE A 561 -38.65 8.44 -14.17
CA ILE A 561 -37.92 7.19 -14.35
C ILE A 561 -38.01 6.33 -13.10
N ALA A 562 -38.34 5.06 -13.29
CA ALA A 562 -38.28 4.03 -12.28
C ALA A 562 -37.20 3.01 -12.65
N LYS A 563 -36.41 2.59 -11.67
CA LYS A 563 -35.35 1.58 -11.86
C LYS A 563 -35.44 0.48 -10.80
N GLY A 564 -35.06 -0.72 -11.20
CA GLY A 564 -34.86 -1.87 -10.33
C GLY A 564 -33.55 -2.56 -10.69
N ASN A 565 -32.67 -2.73 -9.70
CA ASN A 565 -31.32 -3.26 -9.89
C ASN A 565 -31.02 -4.38 -8.90
N ARG A 566 -30.28 -5.39 -9.35
CA ARG A 566 -29.62 -6.37 -8.47
C ARG A 566 -28.15 -6.00 -8.36
N LEU A 567 -27.66 -5.85 -7.14
CA LEU A 567 -26.27 -5.56 -6.83
C LEU A 567 -25.69 -6.79 -6.13
N LYS A 568 -24.57 -7.32 -6.62
CA LYS A 568 -23.73 -8.29 -5.91
C LYS A 568 -22.46 -7.58 -5.49
N ASN A 569 -22.00 -7.80 -4.27
CA ASN A 569 -20.70 -7.36 -3.81
C ASN A 569 -19.96 -8.53 -3.17
N ASP A 570 -18.71 -8.74 -3.58
CA ASP A 570 -17.75 -9.64 -2.98
C ASP A 570 -16.71 -8.78 -2.25
N PHE A 571 -16.39 -9.05 -0.98
CA PHE A 571 -15.45 -8.24 -0.21
C PHE A 571 -14.47 -9.09 0.62
N ALA A 572 -13.30 -8.52 0.86
CA ALA A 572 -12.31 -9.02 1.80
C ALA A 572 -11.68 -7.85 2.56
N VAL A 573 -11.78 -7.88 3.89
CA VAL A 573 -11.22 -6.87 4.79
C VAL A 573 -10.32 -7.53 5.82
N ARG A 574 -9.47 -6.74 6.46
CA ARG A 574 -8.51 -7.22 7.47
C ARG A 574 -8.31 -6.19 8.57
N ASN A 575 -7.82 -6.65 9.71
CA ASN A 575 -7.26 -5.77 10.73
C ASN A 575 -5.72 -5.73 10.63
N HIS A 576 -5.11 -4.82 11.37
CA HIS A 576 -3.66 -4.70 11.44
C HIS A 576 -2.97 -5.95 12.03
N MET A 577 -3.70 -6.81 12.74
CA MET A 577 -3.19 -8.03 13.36
C MET A 577 -3.22 -9.26 12.44
N GLY A 578 -3.64 -9.12 11.18
CA GLY A 578 -3.62 -10.19 10.18
C GLY A 578 -4.88 -11.08 10.14
N THR A 579 -5.89 -10.81 10.95
CA THR A 579 -7.21 -11.43 10.81
C THR A 579 -7.89 -10.86 9.58
N THR A 580 -8.42 -11.71 8.71
CA THR A 580 -9.21 -11.31 7.55
C THR A 580 -10.67 -11.71 7.73
N LEU A 581 -11.60 -10.94 7.17
CA LEU A 581 -13.01 -11.29 7.03
C LEU A 581 -13.42 -11.15 5.55
N SER A 582 -13.95 -12.22 4.97
CA SER A 582 -14.41 -12.24 3.57
C SER A 582 -15.82 -12.78 3.45
N GLY A 583 -16.59 -12.24 2.50
CA GLY A 583 -17.92 -12.71 2.20
C GLY A 583 -18.48 -12.07 0.93
N ASP A 584 -19.65 -12.55 0.52
CA ASP A 584 -20.43 -11.94 -0.55
C ASP A 584 -21.88 -11.75 -0.12
N TYR A 585 -22.51 -10.73 -0.69
CA TYR A 585 -23.91 -10.43 -0.44
C TYR A 585 -24.56 -9.81 -1.66
N ARG A 586 -25.90 -9.79 -1.65
CA ARG A 586 -26.70 -9.27 -2.76
C ARG A 586 -27.80 -8.36 -2.24
N ASN A 587 -27.90 -7.15 -2.80
CA ASN A 587 -29.00 -6.24 -2.51
C ASN A 587 -29.86 -6.06 -3.76
N THR A 588 -31.13 -5.73 -3.54
CA THR A 588 -32.01 -5.18 -4.58
C THR A 588 -32.18 -3.70 -4.34
N GLY A 589 -31.80 -2.87 -5.31
CA GLY A 589 -32.02 -1.43 -5.30
C GLY A 589 -33.23 -1.06 -6.15
N THR A 590 -34.07 -0.17 -5.65
CA THR A 590 -35.12 0.47 -6.43
C THR A 590 -35.00 1.98 -6.35
N SER A 591 -35.35 2.68 -7.43
CA SER A 591 -35.41 4.14 -7.41
C SER A 591 -36.54 4.67 -8.29
N LEU A 592 -37.02 5.85 -7.93
CA LEU A 592 -38.02 6.61 -8.65
C LEU A 592 -37.59 8.08 -8.64
N SER A 593 -37.38 8.66 -9.82
CA SER A 593 -37.05 10.07 -9.99
C SER A 593 -38.14 10.81 -10.76
N PHE A 594 -38.39 12.04 -10.33
CA PHE A 594 -39.26 13.02 -10.98
C PHE A 594 -38.46 14.30 -11.22
N GLU A 595 -38.30 14.70 -12.47
CA GLU A 595 -37.68 15.97 -12.84
C GLU A 595 -38.69 16.87 -13.56
N TYR A 596 -38.74 18.14 -13.19
CA TYR A 596 -39.51 19.14 -13.88
C TYR A 596 -38.64 20.36 -14.16
N GLY A 597 -38.68 20.87 -15.38
CA GLY A 597 -37.92 22.05 -15.75
C GLY A 597 -38.54 22.83 -16.89
N LYS A 598 -37.96 23.99 -17.19
CA LYS A 598 -38.39 24.84 -18.29
C LYS A 598 -37.20 25.45 -19.01
N ARG A 599 -37.01 25.07 -20.26
CA ARG A 599 -36.03 25.72 -21.11
C ARG A 599 -36.58 27.05 -21.66
N ILE A 600 -35.95 28.15 -21.27
CA ILE A 600 -36.26 29.51 -21.73
C ILE A 600 -35.22 29.89 -22.79
N LYS A 601 -35.59 29.72 -24.06
CA LYS A 601 -34.71 29.92 -25.21
C LYS A 601 -34.90 31.30 -25.84
N ARG A 602 -33.79 31.96 -26.20
CA ARG A 602 -33.76 33.19 -27.00
C ARG A 602 -33.64 32.85 -28.49
N GLU A 603 -33.98 33.79 -29.36
CA GLU A 603 -33.91 33.62 -30.82
C GLU A 603 -32.53 33.20 -31.32
N ASN A 604 -31.47 33.71 -30.69
CA ASN A 604 -30.10 33.34 -31.03
C ASN A 604 -29.70 31.93 -30.58
N GLY A 605 -30.58 31.14 -29.97
CA GLY A 605 -30.31 29.77 -29.52
C GLY A 605 -29.70 29.64 -28.12
N LEU A 606 -29.38 30.74 -27.44
CA LEU A 606 -29.02 30.69 -26.02
C LEU A 606 -30.24 30.37 -25.16
N TYR A 607 -30.05 29.59 -24.10
CA TYR A 607 -31.12 29.29 -23.16
C TYR A 607 -30.67 29.25 -21.71
N ILE A 608 -31.64 29.43 -20.82
CA ILE A 608 -31.55 29.11 -19.39
C ILE A 608 -32.55 27.99 -19.09
N ASP A 609 -32.17 27.04 -18.24
CA ASP A 609 -32.93 25.83 -17.94
C ASP A 609 -33.02 25.60 -16.41
N PRO A 610 -33.92 26.31 -15.70
CA PRO A 610 -34.25 25.98 -14.32
C PRO A 610 -34.95 24.62 -14.23
N SER A 611 -34.50 23.79 -13.30
CA SER A 611 -35.01 22.43 -13.07
C SER A 611 -35.11 22.12 -11.58
N ALA A 612 -36.10 21.32 -11.20
CA ALA A 612 -36.20 20.70 -9.88
C ALA A 612 -36.34 19.17 -10.04
N GLU A 613 -35.64 18.40 -9.22
CA GLU A 613 -35.68 16.94 -9.22
C GLU A 613 -35.94 16.40 -7.81
N LEU A 614 -36.76 15.36 -7.71
CA LEU A 614 -36.94 14.55 -6.50
C LEU A 614 -36.63 13.09 -6.81
N ILE A 615 -35.76 12.48 -6.03
CA ILE A 615 -35.34 11.09 -6.17
C ILE A 615 -35.63 10.35 -4.88
N PHE A 616 -36.43 9.30 -4.98
CA PHE A 616 -36.65 8.34 -3.90
C PHE A 616 -35.94 7.05 -4.25
N SER A 617 -35.19 6.50 -3.32
CA SER A 617 -34.51 5.21 -3.54
C SER A 617 -34.53 4.34 -2.29
N ARG A 618 -34.54 3.02 -2.52
CA ARG A 618 -34.47 2.02 -1.48
C ARG A 618 -33.49 0.92 -1.86
N LEU A 619 -32.48 0.69 -1.03
CA LEU A 619 -31.64 -0.49 -1.07
C LEU A 619 -32.18 -1.51 -0.06
N SER A 620 -32.47 -2.73 -0.49
CA SER A 620 -32.94 -3.78 0.41
C SER A 620 -31.89 -4.12 1.47
N GLY A 621 -32.34 -4.37 2.70
CA GLY A 621 -31.52 -5.02 3.71
C GLY A 621 -31.21 -6.46 3.34
N GLU A 622 -30.19 -7.03 3.98
CA GLU A 622 -29.73 -8.39 3.74
C GLU A 622 -29.09 -8.96 5.02
N SER A 623 -29.28 -10.25 5.26
CA SER A 623 -28.58 -10.99 6.32
C SER A 623 -27.71 -12.07 5.70
N PHE A 624 -26.41 -12.01 5.92
CA PHE A 624 -25.45 -12.93 5.33
C PHE A 624 -24.32 -13.27 6.31
N ASP A 625 -23.59 -14.33 6.01
CA ASP A 625 -22.47 -14.80 6.82
C ASP A 625 -21.16 -14.50 6.09
N ALA A 626 -20.20 -13.94 6.81
CA ALA A 626 -18.83 -13.74 6.36
C ALA A 626 -17.89 -14.63 7.20
N ARG A 627 -16.78 -15.05 6.61
CA ARG A 627 -15.84 -16.01 7.20
C ARG A 627 -14.50 -15.36 7.47
N THR A 628 -13.97 -15.66 8.64
CA THR A 628 -12.60 -15.29 9.00
C THR A 628 -11.60 -16.31 8.46
N ASN A 629 -10.32 -15.91 8.30
CA ASN A 629 -9.25 -16.86 7.96
C ASN A 629 -8.99 -17.92 9.05
N THR A 630 -9.50 -17.72 10.26
CA THR A 630 -9.42 -18.67 11.38
C THR A 630 -10.63 -19.62 11.44
N GLY A 631 -11.58 -19.51 10.50
CA GLY A 631 -12.74 -20.40 10.38
C GLY A 631 -14.00 -19.95 11.14
N SER A 632 -13.92 -18.89 11.94
CA SER A 632 -15.09 -18.30 12.62
C SER A 632 -16.02 -17.59 11.64
N THR A 633 -17.32 -17.60 11.96
CA THR A 633 -18.38 -16.94 11.18
C THR A 633 -18.83 -15.66 11.86
N VAL A 634 -18.85 -14.57 11.11
CA VAL A 634 -19.51 -13.31 11.50
C VAL A 634 -20.80 -13.20 10.70
N ARG A 635 -21.94 -13.15 11.39
CA ARG A 635 -23.23 -12.88 10.77
C ARG A 635 -23.45 -11.37 10.72
N ILE A 636 -23.73 -10.86 9.53
CA ILE A 636 -23.93 -9.45 9.25
C ILE A 636 -25.37 -9.24 8.81
N ASN A 637 -26.11 -8.43 9.57
CA ASN A 637 -27.45 -8.00 9.21
C ASN A 637 -27.43 -6.52 8.86
N SER A 638 -27.63 -6.19 7.59
CA SER A 638 -27.76 -4.82 7.12
C SER A 638 -29.22 -4.44 7.01
N ASP A 639 -29.60 -3.31 7.60
CA ASP A 639 -30.93 -2.73 7.43
C ASP A 639 -31.13 -2.20 6.01
N ALA A 640 -32.40 -2.05 5.61
CA ALA A 640 -32.75 -1.37 4.36
C ALA A 640 -32.42 0.12 4.44
N VAL A 641 -31.81 0.65 3.39
CA VAL A 641 -31.45 2.08 3.28
C VAL A 641 -32.50 2.78 2.42
N ASN A 642 -33.20 3.76 2.98
CA ASN A 642 -34.10 4.63 2.22
C ASN A 642 -33.45 6.00 2.04
N SER A 643 -33.43 6.50 0.81
CA SER A 643 -32.87 7.80 0.44
C SER A 643 -33.94 8.65 -0.24
N ALA A 644 -33.90 9.95 0.05
CA ALA A 644 -34.76 10.97 -0.53
C ALA A 644 -33.89 12.19 -0.83
N ILE A 645 -33.63 12.43 -2.12
CA ILE A 645 -32.77 13.52 -2.59
C ILE A 645 -33.62 14.54 -3.32
N GLY A 646 -33.49 15.81 -2.94
CA GLY A 646 -34.00 16.94 -3.73
C GLY A 646 -32.85 17.64 -4.43
N ARG A 647 -33.07 18.08 -5.68
CA ARG A 647 -32.12 18.90 -6.43
C ARG A 647 -32.80 20.11 -7.03
N LEU A 648 -32.16 21.27 -6.90
CA LEU A 648 -32.55 22.50 -7.57
C LEU A 648 -31.40 22.92 -8.49
N GLY A 649 -31.66 22.95 -9.80
CA GLY A 649 -30.65 23.17 -10.82
C GLY A 649 -30.96 24.37 -11.71
N ILE A 650 -29.90 25.01 -12.20
CA ILE A 650 -29.94 25.99 -13.28
C ILE A 650 -28.93 25.60 -14.35
N GLY A 651 -29.42 25.36 -15.56
CA GLY A 651 -28.63 25.14 -16.75
C GLY A 651 -28.49 26.42 -17.58
N ILE A 652 -27.33 26.62 -18.19
CA ILE A 652 -27.13 27.55 -19.29
C ILE A 652 -26.61 26.77 -20.49
N GLY A 653 -27.08 27.09 -21.68
CA GLY A 653 -26.63 26.38 -22.86
C GLY A 653 -26.87 27.11 -24.16
N LYS A 654 -26.32 26.53 -25.22
CA LYS A 654 -26.40 27.04 -26.58
C LYS A 654 -26.82 25.92 -27.51
N GLU A 655 -27.98 26.10 -28.10
CA GLU A 655 -28.46 25.26 -29.19
C GLU A 655 -28.07 25.87 -30.54
N ALA A 656 -27.55 25.02 -31.43
CA ALA A 656 -27.29 25.30 -32.83
C ALA A 656 -27.97 24.23 -33.69
N LYS A 657 -27.94 24.39 -35.02
CA LYS A 657 -28.67 23.52 -35.96
C LYS A 657 -28.46 22.02 -35.72
N ASN A 658 -27.23 21.60 -35.43
CA ASN A 658 -26.85 20.19 -35.27
C ASN A 658 -26.19 19.89 -33.92
N SER A 659 -26.22 20.82 -32.96
CA SER A 659 -25.51 20.62 -31.68
C SER A 659 -26.16 21.37 -30.52
N ASN A 660 -25.99 20.84 -29.32
CA ASN A 660 -26.28 21.51 -28.07
C ASN A 660 -25.08 21.38 -27.13
N VAL A 661 -24.73 22.45 -26.42
CA VAL A 661 -23.72 22.42 -25.34
C VAL A 661 -24.28 23.16 -24.14
N PHE A 662 -24.08 22.63 -22.94
CA PHE A 662 -24.61 23.21 -21.72
C PHE A 662 -23.68 23.04 -20.51
N LEU A 663 -23.86 23.94 -19.56
CA LEU A 663 -23.32 23.85 -18.21
C LEU A 663 -24.49 23.94 -17.23
N LYS A 664 -24.58 23.00 -16.28
CA LYS A 664 -25.60 22.94 -15.24
C LYS A 664 -24.93 22.97 -13.87
N ALA A 665 -25.46 23.81 -12.99
CA ALA A 665 -25.14 23.79 -11.57
C ALA A 665 -26.40 23.42 -10.79
N ALA A 666 -26.29 22.52 -9.82
CA ALA A 666 -27.42 22.13 -8.98
C ALA A 666 -27.05 22.02 -7.51
N LEU A 667 -27.88 22.60 -6.65
CA LEU A 667 -27.82 22.38 -5.22
C LEU A 667 -28.65 21.14 -4.90
N ALA A 668 -28.02 20.14 -4.30
CA ALA A 668 -28.64 18.88 -3.94
C ALA A 668 -28.62 18.68 -2.42
N HIS A 669 -29.67 18.06 -1.90
CA HIS A 669 -29.78 17.72 -0.48
C HIS A 669 -30.35 16.32 -0.31
N GLU A 670 -29.68 15.48 0.48
CA GLU A 670 -30.18 14.19 0.93
C GLU A 670 -30.89 14.37 2.29
N PHE A 671 -32.21 14.15 2.29
CA PHE A 671 -33.04 14.25 3.48
C PHE A 671 -33.01 12.97 4.34
N SER A 672 -32.61 11.83 3.75
CA SER A 672 -32.59 10.50 4.38
C SER A 672 -31.22 9.82 4.15
N GLY A 673 -31.11 8.50 3.96
CA GLY A 673 -29.83 7.86 3.66
C GLY A 673 -29.01 7.43 4.87
N LYS A 674 -29.66 6.86 5.90
CA LYS A 674 -28.98 6.20 7.01
C LYS A 674 -28.83 4.71 6.76
N MET A 675 -27.60 4.20 6.79
CA MET A 675 -27.27 2.79 6.74
C MET A 675 -26.91 2.30 8.13
N LYS A 676 -27.53 1.20 8.57
CA LYS A 676 -27.22 0.53 9.84
C LYS A 676 -26.91 -0.93 9.58
N ALA A 677 -25.95 -1.46 10.32
CA ALA A 677 -25.62 -2.87 10.29
C ALA A 677 -25.32 -3.40 11.69
N THR A 678 -25.75 -4.63 11.93
CA THR A 678 -25.50 -5.40 13.16
C THR A 678 -24.62 -6.59 12.85
N TYR A 679 -23.61 -6.82 13.70
CA TYR A 679 -22.61 -7.88 13.56
C TYR A 679 -22.70 -8.79 14.77
N SER A 680 -22.80 -10.09 14.54
CA SER A 680 -22.80 -11.09 15.61
C SER A 680 -21.89 -12.27 15.29
N MET A 681 -21.21 -12.77 16.32
CA MET A 681 -20.29 -13.89 16.24
C MET A 681 -20.32 -14.65 17.58
N SER A 682 -20.07 -15.95 17.55
CA SER A 682 -19.98 -16.74 18.78
C SER A 682 -18.81 -16.27 19.65
N GLY A 683 -19.07 -16.02 20.93
CA GLY A 683 -18.04 -15.62 21.89
C GLY A 683 -17.76 -14.12 21.97
N GLU A 684 -18.43 -13.28 21.20
CA GLU A 684 -18.26 -11.82 21.23
C GLU A 684 -19.60 -11.07 21.36
N PRO A 685 -19.62 -9.88 22.01
CA PRO A 685 -20.79 -9.03 22.06
C PRO A 685 -21.22 -8.55 20.67
N THR A 686 -22.53 -8.51 20.44
CA THR A 686 -23.13 -7.95 19.22
C THR A 686 -22.75 -6.47 19.09
N THR A 687 -22.22 -6.11 17.92
CA THR A 687 -21.78 -4.74 17.62
C THR A 687 -22.65 -4.13 16.53
N ASN A 688 -22.80 -2.80 16.54
CA ASN A 688 -23.58 -2.07 15.54
C ASN A 688 -22.72 -0.98 14.90
N SER A 689 -23.00 -0.69 13.63
CA SER A 689 -22.35 0.39 12.90
C SER A 689 -23.38 1.23 12.13
N VAL A 690 -23.04 2.50 11.90
CA VAL A 690 -23.90 3.45 11.19
C VAL A 690 -23.07 4.26 10.19
N VAL A 691 -23.63 4.47 8.99
CA VAL A 691 -23.18 5.48 8.04
C VAL A 691 -24.36 6.42 7.77
N ASP A 692 -24.16 7.71 8.01
CA ASP A 692 -25.16 8.74 7.73
C ASP A 692 -24.77 9.49 6.45
N LEU A 693 -25.62 9.42 5.43
CA LEU A 693 -25.37 10.04 4.12
C LEU A 693 -26.15 11.34 3.92
N LYS A 694 -26.82 11.84 4.96
CA LYS A 694 -27.47 13.15 4.95
C LYS A 694 -26.44 14.22 4.72
N ASP A 695 -26.63 15.00 3.68
CA ASP A 695 -25.69 16.05 3.32
C ASP A 695 -26.30 17.02 2.30
N THR A 696 -25.65 18.18 2.12
CA THR A 696 -25.96 19.16 1.09
C THR A 696 -24.73 19.41 0.24
N TRP A 697 -24.85 19.31 -1.08
CA TRP A 697 -23.71 19.46 -1.98
C TRP A 697 -24.06 20.21 -3.26
N LEU A 698 -23.01 20.67 -3.95
CA LEU A 698 -23.12 21.31 -5.27
C LEU A 698 -22.71 20.31 -6.34
N ASP A 699 -23.58 20.06 -7.32
CA ASP A 699 -23.27 19.33 -8.55
C ASP A 699 -22.95 20.32 -9.67
N LEU A 700 -21.83 20.10 -10.38
CA LEU A 700 -21.51 20.77 -11.65
C LEU A 700 -21.48 19.73 -12.77
N GLU A 701 -22.12 20.09 -13.89
CA GLU A 701 -22.22 19.22 -15.05
C GLU A 701 -21.99 20.00 -16.34
N LEU A 702 -21.05 19.54 -17.14
CA LEU A 702 -20.80 20.02 -18.49
C LEU A 702 -21.25 18.93 -19.46
N GLY A 703 -22.06 19.27 -20.44
CA GLY A 703 -22.56 18.28 -21.38
C GLY A 703 -22.92 18.84 -22.74
N GLY A 704 -23.26 17.93 -23.65
CA GLY A 704 -23.68 18.30 -24.98
C GLY A 704 -24.22 17.14 -25.80
N SER A 705 -24.72 17.49 -26.97
CA SER A 705 -25.22 16.56 -27.99
C SER A 705 -24.83 17.06 -29.37
N TRP A 706 -24.51 16.15 -30.30
CA TRP A 706 -24.12 16.48 -31.65
C TRP A 706 -24.70 15.49 -32.66
N SER A 707 -25.55 15.98 -33.55
CA SER A 707 -26.12 15.23 -34.67
C SER A 707 -25.13 15.22 -35.83
N PHE A 708 -24.51 14.06 -36.06
CA PHE A 708 -23.59 13.83 -37.17
C PHE A 708 -24.29 13.20 -38.38
N ARG A 709 -25.50 12.68 -38.21
CA ARG A 709 -26.45 12.28 -39.27
C ARG A 709 -27.85 12.78 -38.90
N PRO A 710 -28.78 12.93 -39.87
CA PRO A 710 -30.14 13.41 -39.58
C PRO A 710 -30.86 12.64 -38.47
N ASN A 711 -30.60 11.34 -38.39
CA ASN A 711 -31.30 10.43 -37.48
C ASN A 711 -30.38 9.89 -36.38
N THR A 712 -29.16 10.44 -36.21
CA THR A 712 -28.18 9.89 -35.27
C THR A 712 -27.35 10.97 -34.63
N TYR A 713 -27.29 10.95 -33.30
CA TYR A 713 -26.49 11.88 -32.51
C TYR A 713 -25.70 11.18 -31.42
N LEU A 714 -24.56 11.80 -31.10
CA LEU A 714 -23.76 11.50 -29.91
C LEU A 714 -24.16 12.47 -28.80
N TYR A 715 -24.04 12.04 -27.56
CA TYR A 715 -24.22 12.89 -26.39
C TYR A 715 -23.30 12.46 -25.26
N GLY A 716 -23.00 13.38 -24.36
CA GLY A 716 -22.23 13.05 -23.19
C GLY A 716 -22.21 14.15 -22.14
N THR A 717 -21.88 13.76 -20.92
CA THR A 717 -21.80 14.65 -19.76
C THR A 717 -20.57 14.30 -18.93
N PHE A 718 -19.93 15.32 -18.38
CA PHE A 718 -18.95 15.22 -17.32
C PHE A 718 -19.53 15.86 -16.06
N THR A 719 -19.57 15.11 -14.97
CA THR A 719 -20.13 15.56 -13.69
C THR A 719 -19.09 15.47 -12.58
N LYS A 720 -19.10 16.49 -11.72
CA LYS A 720 -18.36 16.51 -10.46
C LYS A 720 -19.22 17.17 -9.39
N ASN A 721 -19.11 16.70 -8.16
CA ASN A 721 -19.74 17.34 -7.01
C ASN A 721 -18.72 17.95 -6.06
N PHE A 722 -19.19 18.81 -5.16
CA PHE A 722 -18.37 19.54 -4.19
C PHE A 722 -19.06 19.59 -2.84
N GLY A 723 -18.29 19.33 -1.79
CA GLY A 723 -18.77 19.38 -0.40
C GLY A 723 -19.68 18.21 -0.01
N SER A 724 -19.63 17.09 -0.73
CA SER A 724 -20.49 15.92 -0.48
C SER A 724 -19.78 14.81 0.30
N THR A 725 -20.48 14.14 1.22
CA THR A 725 -20.07 12.89 1.89
C THR A 725 -19.74 11.79 0.87
N VAL A 726 -20.56 11.67 -0.18
CA VAL A 726 -20.27 10.81 -1.35
C VAL A 726 -19.66 11.69 -2.44
N ASP A 727 -18.35 11.94 -2.34
CA ASP A 727 -17.58 12.71 -3.33
C ASP A 727 -17.50 11.94 -4.64
N THR A 728 -18.09 12.49 -5.68
CA THR A 728 -17.92 12.07 -7.07
C THR A 728 -16.76 12.85 -7.65
N SER A 729 -15.57 12.28 -7.49
CA SER A 729 -14.32 12.87 -8.00
C SER A 729 -14.39 13.14 -9.50
N TYR A 730 -15.01 12.23 -10.25
CA TYR A 730 -15.50 12.45 -11.61
C TYR A 730 -16.54 11.41 -12.00
N ARG A 731 -17.42 11.77 -12.93
CA ARG A 731 -18.32 10.87 -13.66
C ARG A 731 -18.41 11.30 -15.12
N VAL A 732 -18.43 10.31 -16.01
CA VAL A 732 -18.59 10.47 -17.46
C VAL A 732 -19.75 9.61 -17.92
N ASP A 733 -20.67 10.22 -18.65
CA ASP A 733 -21.69 9.51 -19.42
C ASP A 733 -21.43 9.80 -20.90
N ALA A 734 -21.39 8.76 -21.75
CA ALA A 734 -21.19 8.90 -23.19
C ALA A 734 -22.15 7.98 -23.94
N GLY A 735 -22.99 8.53 -24.81
CA GLY A 735 -24.03 7.77 -25.49
C GLY A 735 -24.19 8.10 -26.95
N ILE A 736 -24.82 7.17 -27.66
CA ILE A 736 -25.23 7.30 -29.05
C ILE A 736 -26.71 6.94 -29.15
N ARG A 737 -27.46 7.71 -29.92
CA ARG A 737 -28.87 7.42 -30.23
C ARG A 737 -29.10 7.43 -31.73
N HIS A 738 -29.86 6.45 -32.19
CA HIS A 738 -30.41 6.39 -33.54
C HIS A 738 -31.94 6.47 -33.46
N SER A 739 -32.56 7.34 -34.26
CA SER A 739 -34.01 7.55 -34.33
C SER A 739 -34.55 7.10 -35.69
N PHE A 740 -35.73 6.47 -35.73
CA PHE A 740 -36.31 5.91 -36.95
C PHE A 740 -37.84 5.85 -36.92
#